data_AF-A6F467-F1
#
_entry.id   AF-A6F467-F1
#
_cell.length_a   1.000
_cell.length_b   1.000
_cell.length_c   1.000
_cell.angle_alpha   90.00
_cell.angle_beta   90.00
_cell.angle_gamma   90.00
#
_symmetry.space_group_name_H-M   'P 1'
#
loop_
_entity.id
_entity.type
_entity.pdbx_description
1 polymer ?
#
loop_
_entity_poly.entity_id
_entity_poly.type
_entity_poly.pdbx_seq_one_letter_code
_entity_poly.pdbx_strand_id
1 'polypeptide(L)'
;MNWRALSAAGPKTLYPVHRLHGVILLLLLIFTLLLGMGNSLHSRMLWVGEQTWPNYYLLDPNATEPTCTLSMDVDAEVRKRVEAYEPDPDDLFSSPPDPDAIRKSLEKNLALCQQKHRLYEENQKHATEALAVYKAVEQGFADFLLDNIELTKFLFIAMFAMAAAISAFDADHIALRLPRNRSEWRLSQGMQFVVNGLMVYSLFSYVGRLASSPGSEGTALLQYAWAAVFGLFMVINLTRFMSVPARMRPGSLAASSGLVLPLYCAMGLIAMSYFFFVDGYSSGLAIYFGMMTNLSSMFINIGLYVLVGMALKQTRIPDLLLNVIKPYHLPAPMLASVMIFATAFPTAFTGASGIFILAVGGVVYDEMRKSGAGRQLSLATTAMSGSLGVVLNPCLLIVVVAALNKEVTTSEMYGWGFWVFIMSATLFSVVVCKTQGNWKPRPAPGAFRKSLAQLRPLAPYAAVTALVILAIWIILGLGFNEYSAPMILPLVMLALVYLDSGKDPSEQGQSRLRAFCTRTTAAASDSAVHIGALLALIGFSICLGGILERSDVVHALFPENLTSPWIAMLVIVVMLTVIGMVMDPFGAVILVSATIAQPAIQLGIDPLHFWIVCLVAFELGYLSPPVALNHLLTRQVVGETEVLAAERTGSFWHRYERLLLPLVVMGPTLLTAAFVPLLFYAL
;
A
#
# COMPACT_ATOMS: atom_id res chain seq x y z
N MET A 1 -13.51 17.83 -32.26
CA MET A 1 -12.51 16.78 -32.56
C MET A 1 -12.26 15.99 -31.29
N ASN A 2 -12.65 14.70 -31.28
CA ASN A 2 -12.45 13.80 -30.13
C ASN A 2 -10.98 13.39 -30.04
N TRP A 3 -10.21 14.05 -29.16
CA TRP A 3 -8.76 13.84 -28.99
C TRP A 3 -8.38 12.47 -28.42
N ARG A 4 -9.35 11.70 -27.88
CA ARG A 4 -9.17 10.29 -27.47
C ARG A 4 -8.72 9.36 -28.63
N ALA A 5 -8.77 9.82 -29.87
CA ALA A 5 -8.33 9.05 -31.04
C ALA A 5 -6.85 9.25 -31.42
N LEU A 6 -6.14 10.21 -30.80
CA LEU A 6 -4.76 10.59 -31.21
C LEU A 6 -3.69 10.39 -30.14
N SER A 7 -4.05 10.10 -28.88
CA SER A 7 -3.10 9.41 -28.00
C SER A 7 -2.85 8.04 -28.63
N ALA A 8 -1.58 7.69 -28.80
CA ALA A 8 -1.14 6.44 -29.41
C ALA A 8 -2.11 5.34 -29.02
N ALA A 9 -2.77 4.72 -30.00
CA ALA A 9 -3.68 3.61 -29.78
C ALA A 9 -2.99 2.68 -28.77
N GLY A 10 -3.48 2.69 -27.53
CA GLY A 10 -3.02 1.80 -26.50
C GLY A 10 -3.02 0.40 -27.12
N PRO A 11 -2.02 -0.43 -26.80
CA PRO A 11 -1.87 -1.74 -27.42
C PRO A 11 -3.25 -2.41 -27.49
N LYS A 12 -3.80 -2.56 -28.70
CA LYS A 12 -4.88 -3.51 -28.96
C LYS A 12 -4.23 -4.90 -28.89
N THR A 13 -3.75 -5.28 -27.71
CA THR A 13 -3.19 -6.60 -27.40
C THR A 13 -4.36 -7.51 -27.01
N LEU A 14 -4.49 -8.63 -27.72
CA LEU A 14 -5.31 -9.82 -27.43
C LEU A 14 -6.47 -9.64 -26.42
N TYR A 15 -7.53 -8.97 -26.86
CA TYR A 15 -8.75 -8.64 -26.09
C TYR A 15 -9.45 -9.80 -25.34
N PRO A 16 -9.44 -11.08 -25.80
CA PRO A 16 -10.08 -12.16 -25.02
C PRO A 16 -9.24 -12.63 -23.83
N VAL A 17 -7.91 -12.56 -23.92
CA VAL A 17 -6.99 -13.03 -22.89
C VAL A 17 -7.00 -12.09 -21.69
N HIS A 18 -7.07 -10.77 -21.95
CA HIS A 18 -7.13 -9.73 -20.92
C HIS A 18 -8.38 -9.83 -20.01
N ARG A 19 -9.54 -10.22 -20.56
CA ARG A 19 -10.77 -10.39 -19.78
C ARG A 19 -10.70 -11.55 -18.80
N LEU A 20 -10.14 -12.69 -19.20
CA LEU A 20 -9.92 -13.82 -18.30
C LEU A 20 -8.95 -13.41 -17.17
N HIS A 21 -7.92 -12.67 -17.55
CA HIS A 21 -6.98 -11.92 -16.72
C HIS A 21 -7.67 -11.23 -15.53
N GLY A 22 -8.46 -10.20 -15.89
CA GLY A 22 -9.16 -9.37 -14.93
C GLY A 22 -10.19 -10.11 -14.08
N VAL A 23 -10.85 -11.15 -14.60
CA VAL A 23 -11.80 -11.96 -13.80
C VAL A 23 -11.08 -12.72 -12.69
N ILE A 24 -9.97 -13.39 -13.00
CA ILE A 24 -9.23 -14.18 -12.01
C ILE A 24 -8.68 -13.27 -10.92
N LEU A 25 -8.08 -12.14 -11.29
CA LEU A 25 -7.57 -11.18 -10.30
C LEU A 25 -8.69 -10.57 -9.47
N LEU A 26 -9.82 -10.22 -10.07
CA LEU A 26 -10.97 -9.68 -9.34
C LEU A 26 -11.48 -10.69 -8.31
N LEU A 27 -11.61 -11.96 -8.68
CA LEU A 27 -12.00 -13.02 -7.76
C LEU A 27 -10.99 -13.17 -6.62
N LEU A 28 -9.70 -13.12 -6.93
CA LEU A 28 -8.63 -13.19 -5.95
C LEU A 28 -8.68 -11.99 -4.98
N LEU A 29 -8.85 -10.78 -5.48
CA LEU A 29 -8.95 -9.56 -4.67
C LEU A 29 -10.22 -9.56 -3.79
N ILE A 30 -11.36 -10.01 -4.33
CA ILE A 30 -12.59 -10.19 -3.55
C ILE A 30 -12.39 -11.24 -2.46
N PHE A 31 -11.75 -12.36 -2.77
CA PHE A 31 -11.46 -13.39 -1.78
C PHE A 31 -10.53 -12.88 -0.68
N THR A 32 -9.48 -12.12 -1.01
CA THR A 32 -8.62 -11.48 -0.01
C THR A 32 -9.36 -10.45 0.83
N LEU A 33 -10.29 -9.71 0.23
CA LEU A 33 -11.13 -8.74 0.94
C LEU A 33 -12.07 -9.46 1.92
N LEU A 34 -12.67 -10.58 1.53
CA LEU A 34 -13.52 -11.39 2.41
C LEU A 34 -12.74 -11.97 3.59
N LEU A 35 -11.53 -12.49 3.36
CA LEU A 35 -10.66 -12.97 4.43
C LEU A 35 -10.22 -11.84 5.37
N GLY A 36 -9.85 -10.68 4.84
CA GLY A 36 -9.48 -9.51 5.64
C GLY A 36 -10.63 -9.02 6.53
N MET A 37 -11.86 -9.02 6.00
CA MET A 37 -13.07 -8.68 6.75
C MET A 37 -13.51 -9.79 7.71
N GLY A 38 -13.01 -11.01 7.55
CA GLY A 38 -13.34 -12.16 8.39
C GLY A 38 -13.02 -11.90 9.86
N ASN A 39 -11.85 -11.37 10.19
CA ASN A 39 -11.49 -11.04 11.58
C ASN A 39 -12.50 -10.06 12.22
N SER A 40 -12.96 -9.07 11.47
CA SER A 40 -13.95 -8.10 11.94
C SER A 40 -15.34 -8.73 12.10
N LEU A 41 -15.72 -9.62 11.19
CA LEU A 41 -16.95 -10.41 11.31
C LEU A 41 -16.92 -11.28 12.57
N HIS A 42 -15.80 -11.94 12.84
CA HIS A 42 -15.61 -12.73 14.06
C HIS A 42 -15.71 -11.87 15.33
N SER A 43 -15.03 -10.72 15.36
CA SER A 43 -15.16 -9.76 16.48
C SER A 43 -16.61 -9.28 16.67
N ARG A 44 -17.35 -9.07 15.57
CA ARG A 44 -18.76 -8.69 15.64
C ARG A 44 -19.63 -9.83 16.18
N MET A 45 -19.35 -11.08 15.81
CA MET A 45 -20.02 -12.24 16.38
C MET A 45 -19.74 -12.38 17.88
N LEU A 46 -18.51 -12.17 18.34
CA LEU A 46 -18.20 -12.15 19.77
C LEU A 46 -18.97 -11.05 20.51
N TRP A 47 -19.04 -9.84 19.93
CA TRP A 47 -19.80 -8.73 20.52
C TRP A 47 -21.30 -9.01 20.60
N VAL A 48 -21.89 -9.58 19.53
CA VAL A 48 -23.29 -10.00 19.53
C VAL A 48 -23.52 -11.12 20.55
N GLY A 49 -22.57 -12.06 20.66
CA GLY A 49 -22.58 -13.14 21.65
C GLY A 49 -22.64 -12.59 23.07
N GLU A 50 -21.77 -11.64 23.42
CA GLU A 50 -21.75 -11.02 24.76
C GLU A 50 -23.01 -10.18 25.06
N GLN A 51 -23.60 -9.53 24.05
CA GLN A 51 -24.86 -8.78 24.20
C GLN A 51 -26.07 -9.69 24.44
N THR A 52 -26.04 -10.91 23.90
CA THR A 52 -27.15 -11.87 23.94
C THR A 52 -27.04 -12.85 25.11
N TRP A 53 -25.82 -13.29 25.43
CA TRP A 53 -25.50 -14.14 26.58
C TRP A 53 -24.43 -13.47 27.45
N PRO A 54 -24.75 -13.11 28.71
CA PRO A 54 -23.75 -12.54 29.62
C PRO A 54 -22.60 -13.53 29.87
N ASN A 55 -21.35 -13.05 29.87
CA ASN A 55 -20.16 -13.88 30.01
C ASN A 55 -20.03 -14.96 28.92
N TYR A 56 -20.44 -14.65 27.69
CA TYR A 56 -20.43 -15.58 26.55
C TYR A 56 -19.07 -16.28 26.35
N TYR A 57 -17.98 -15.57 26.62
CA TYR A 57 -16.62 -16.09 26.51
C TYR A 57 -16.37 -17.34 27.38
N LEU A 58 -17.02 -17.45 28.55
CA LEU A 58 -16.84 -18.56 29.50
C LEU A 58 -17.83 -19.71 29.29
N LEU A 59 -18.93 -19.45 28.57
CA LEU A 59 -20.02 -20.40 28.41
C LEU A 59 -19.66 -21.51 27.41
N ASP A 60 -19.46 -22.74 27.86
CA ASP A 60 -19.24 -23.87 26.97
C ASP A 60 -20.44 -24.84 26.99
N PRO A 61 -21.22 -24.91 25.89
CA PRO A 61 -22.40 -25.78 25.79
C PRO A 61 -22.02 -27.28 25.77
N ASN A 62 -20.77 -27.62 25.48
CA ASN A 62 -20.26 -29.00 25.48
C ASN A 62 -19.42 -29.31 26.73
N ALA A 63 -19.49 -28.48 27.77
CA ALA A 63 -18.73 -28.69 29.00
C ALA A 63 -19.03 -30.07 29.60
N THR A 64 -17.99 -30.85 29.87
CA THR A 64 -18.08 -32.16 30.55
C THR A 64 -17.88 -32.00 32.05
N GLU A 65 -18.48 -32.89 32.84
CA GLU A 65 -18.33 -32.88 34.30
C GLU A 65 -16.84 -33.00 34.71
N PRO A 66 -16.32 -32.11 35.58
CA PRO A 66 -14.94 -32.19 36.03
C PRO A 66 -14.69 -33.47 36.83
N THR A 67 -13.66 -34.24 36.48
CA THR A 67 -13.28 -35.50 37.16
C THR A 67 -12.65 -35.31 38.55
N CYS A 68 -12.55 -34.07 39.03
CA CYS A 68 -11.87 -33.75 40.28
C CYS A 68 -12.84 -33.77 41.47
N THR A 69 -12.36 -34.19 42.64
CA THR A 69 -13.14 -34.29 43.88
C THR A 69 -13.37 -32.93 44.54
N LEU A 70 -14.64 -32.57 44.78
CA LEU A 70 -15.07 -31.29 45.37
C LEU A 70 -14.63 -31.08 46.83
N SER A 71 -14.38 -32.16 47.55
CA SER A 71 -13.87 -32.15 48.92
C SER A 71 -12.80 -33.23 49.11
N MET A 72 -11.72 -32.88 49.78
CA MET A 72 -10.61 -33.76 50.13
C MET A 72 -10.06 -33.31 51.49
N ASP A 73 -9.75 -34.26 52.36
CA ASP A 73 -9.04 -33.97 53.60
C ASP A 73 -7.55 -33.72 53.28
N VAL A 74 -7.19 -32.44 53.20
CA VAL A 74 -5.84 -32.00 52.81
C VAL A 74 -4.79 -32.52 53.80
N ASP A 75 -5.09 -32.54 55.10
CA ASP A 75 -4.12 -32.93 56.13
C ASP A 75 -3.89 -34.45 56.17
N ALA A 76 -4.89 -35.26 55.79
CA ALA A 76 -4.73 -36.71 55.64
C ALA A 76 -3.90 -37.07 54.39
N GLU A 77 -4.12 -36.36 53.28
CA GLU A 77 -3.43 -36.62 52.01
C GLU A 77 -1.97 -36.10 52.01
N VAL A 78 -1.70 -34.98 52.70
CA VAL A 78 -0.32 -34.50 52.94
C VAL A 78 0.46 -35.56 53.72
N ARG A 79 -0.11 -36.10 54.81
CA ARG A 79 0.53 -37.15 55.61
C ARG A 79 0.84 -38.39 54.79
N LYS A 80 -0.13 -38.86 54.01
CA LYS A 80 0.04 -40.01 53.11
C LYS A 80 1.15 -39.82 52.08
N ARG A 81 1.32 -38.61 51.51
CA ARG A 81 2.37 -38.31 50.51
C ARG A 81 3.75 -38.12 51.09
N VAL A 82 3.83 -37.58 52.32
CA VAL A 82 5.08 -37.48 53.07
C VAL A 82 5.54 -38.87 53.54
N GLU A 83 4.60 -39.75 53.92
CA GLU A 83 4.89 -41.14 54.32
C GLU A 83 5.20 -42.07 53.13
N ALA A 84 4.67 -41.79 51.95
CA ALA A 84 4.92 -42.57 50.72
C ALA A 84 6.22 -42.17 49.98
N TYR A 85 6.99 -41.24 50.53
CA TYR A 85 8.25 -40.79 49.95
C TYR A 85 9.36 -41.82 50.23
N GLU A 86 9.82 -42.50 49.17
CA GLU A 86 11.04 -43.32 49.20
C GLU A 86 12.18 -42.55 48.52
N PRO A 87 13.37 -42.45 49.16
CA PRO A 87 14.52 -41.77 48.56
C PRO A 87 15.08 -42.58 47.38
N ASP A 88 15.16 -41.94 46.22
CA ASP A 88 15.73 -42.53 45.01
C ASP A 88 17.27 -42.57 45.14
N PRO A 89 17.91 -43.76 45.13
CA PRO A 89 19.35 -43.88 45.38
C PRO A 89 20.23 -43.29 44.28
N ASP A 90 19.69 -43.01 43.09
CA ASP A 90 20.44 -42.43 41.96
C ASP A 90 20.37 -40.88 41.91
N ASP A 91 19.54 -40.24 42.76
CA ASP A 91 19.38 -38.79 42.80
C ASP A 91 20.13 -38.15 43.98
N LEU A 92 21.30 -37.55 43.69
CA LEU A 92 22.24 -37.00 44.68
C LEU A 92 21.67 -35.85 45.55
N PHE A 93 20.50 -35.31 45.19
CA PHE A 93 19.84 -34.18 45.86
C PHE A 93 18.40 -34.48 46.31
N SER A 94 18.06 -35.73 46.61
CA SER A 94 16.73 -36.09 47.11
C SER A 94 16.48 -35.55 48.55
N SER A 95 15.85 -34.39 48.68
CA SER A 95 15.38 -33.86 49.97
C SER A 95 13.94 -34.30 50.26
N PRO A 96 13.57 -34.60 51.53
CA PRO A 96 12.20 -34.94 51.88
C PRO A 96 11.24 -33.81 51.48
N PRO A 97 10.07 -34.14 50.92
CA PRO A 97 9.19 -33.15 50.34
C PRO A 97 8.61 -32.24 51.43
N ASP A 98 8.66 -30.92 51.20
CA ASP A 98 8.19 -29.91 52.15
C ASP A 98 6.66 -30.03 52.37
N PRO A 99 6.21 -30.36 53.60
CA PRO A 99 4.80 -30.57 53.88
C PRO A 99 3.95 -29.31 53.66
N ASP A 100 4.52 -28.12 53.89
CA ASP A 100 3.79 -26.86 53.70
C ASP A 100 3.64 -26.52 52.21
N ALA A 101 4.63 -26.86 51.39
CA ALA A 101 4.53 -26.75 49.93
C ALA A 101 3.50 -27.73 49.34
N ILE A 102 3.46 -28.98 49.83
CA ILE A 102 2.46 -29.98 49.41
C ILE A 102 1.05 -29.51 49.82
N ARG A 103 0.87 -29.04 51.05
CA ARG A 103 -0.40 -28.49 51.55
C ARG A 103 -0.87 -27.37 50.64
N LYS A 104 -0.01 -26.38 50.36
CA LYS A 104 -0.34 -25.23 49.50
C LYS A 104 -0.68 -25.63 48.07
N SER A 105 -0.01 -26.64 47.52
CA SER A 105 -0.34 -27.18 46.19
C SER A 105 -1.71 -27.88 46.18
N LEU A 106 -2.01 -28.67 47.22
CA LEU A 106 -3.28 -29.36 47.38
C LEU A 106 -4.45 -28.40 47.56
N GLU A 107 -4.28 -27.36 48.39
CA GLU A 107 -5.26 -26.28 48.56
C GLU A 107 -5.52 -25.54 47.25
N LYS A 108 -4.48 -25.20 46.48
CA LYS A 108 -4.64 -24.59 45.14
C LYS A 108 -5.38 -25.51 44.17
N ASN A 109 -5.06 -26.81 44.16
CA ASN A 109 -5.72 -27.79 43.31
C ASN A 109 -7.20 -27.97 43.69
N LEU A 110 -7.52 -27.97 44.98
CA LEU A 110 -8.88 -28.04 45.49
C LEU A 110 -9.67 -26.78 45.14
N ALA A 111 -9.07 -25.59 45.32
CA ALA A 111 -9.68 -24.31 44.91
C ALA A 111 -9.93 -24.25 43.39
N LEU A 112 -8.98 -24.73 42.58
CA LEU A 112 -9.14 -24.83 41.13
C LEU A 112 -10.26 -25.82 40.75
N CYS A 113 -10.36 -26.94 41.47
CA CYS A 113 -11.43 -27.92 41.26
C CYS A 113 -12.81 -27.33 41.59
N GLN A 114 -12.94 -26.65 42.73
CA GLN A 114 -14.17 -25.94 43.11
C GLN A 114 -14.54 -24.85 42.10
N GLN A 115 -13.55 -24.17 41.51
CA GLN A 115 -13.79 -23.21 40.43
C GLN A 115 -14.33 -23.90 39.16
N LYS A 116 -13.75 -25.04 38.76
CA LYS A 116 -14.22 -25.80 37.58
C LYS A 116 -15.65 -26.32 37.75
N HIS A 117 -16.00 -26.84 38.92
CA HIS A 117 -17.37 -27.28 39.23
C HIS A 117 -18.37 -26.11 39.21
N ARG A 118 -18.00 -24.95 39.78
CA ARG A 118 -18.83 -23.73 39.69
C ARG A 118 -19.07 -23.28 38.25
N LEU A 119 -18.02 -23.26 37.42
CA LEU A 119 -18.13 -22.92 35.99
C LEU A 119 -19.00 -23.94 35.24
N TYR A 120 -18.88 -25.23 35.56
CA TYR A 120 -19.72 -26.27 34.98
C TYR A 120 -21.20 -26.08 35.33
N GLU A 121 -21.52 -25.79 36.59
CA GLU A 121 -22.88 -25.48 37.03
C GLU A 121 -23.45 -24.22 36.37
N GLU A 122 -22.63 -23.17 36.22
CA GLU A 122 -23.01 -21.96 35.48
C GLU A 122 -23.27 -22.27 34.00
N ASN A 123 -22.42 -23.08 33.36
CA ASN A 123 -22.59 -23.50 31.97
C ASN A 123 -23.87 -24.30 31.77
N GLN A 124 -24.20 -25.24 32.67
CA GLN A 124 -25.46 -25.99 32.61
C GLN A 124 -26.69 -25.07 32.72
N LYS A 125 -26.65 -24.06 33.59
CA LYS A 125 -27.79 -23.12 33.76
C LYS A 125 -28.06 -22.28 32.51
N HIS A 126 -27.03 -22.02 31.70
CA HIS A 126 -27.10 -21.19 30.50
C HIS A 126 -27.03 -21.99 29.19
N ALA A 127 -26.93 -23.33 29.27
CA ALA A 127 -26.91 -24.23 28.12
C ALA A 127 -28.26 -24.24 27.40
N THR A 128 -28.39 -23.37 26.40
CA THR A 128 -29.54 -23.32 25.49
C THR A 128 -29.13 -23.86 24.13
N GLU A 129 -30.05 -24.51 23.40
CA GLU A 129 -29.78 -24.98 22.03
C GLU A 129 -29.35 -23.84 21.10
N ALA A 130 -29.90 -22.63 21.31
CA ALA A 130 -29.52 -21.43 20.59
C ALA A 130 -28.05 -21.02 20.82
N LEU A 131 -27.56 -21.11 22.07
CA LEU A 131 -26.15 -20.86 22.41
C LEU A 131 -25.23 -21.90 21.76
N ALA A 132 -25.64 -23.18 21.78
CA ALA A 132 -24.86 -24.26 21.18
C ALA A 132 -24.68 -24.06 19.66
N VAL A 133 -25.76 -23.74 18.94
CA VAL A 133 -25.70 -23.46 17.50
C VAL A 133 -24.86 -22.21 17.23
N TYR A 134 -25.06 -21.13 17.99
CA TYR A 134 -24.31 -19.89 17.80
C TYR A 134 -22.80 -20.08 18.03
N LYS A 135 -22.43 -20.76 19.12
CA LYS A 135 -21.03 -21.04 19.45
C LYS A 135 -20.38 -22.01 18.47
N ALA A 136 -21.13 -23.00 17.95
CA ALA A 136 -20.62 -23.86 16.88
C ALA A 136 -20.31 -23.09 15.59
N VAL A 137 -21.16 -22.11 15.21
CA VAL A 137 -20.91 -21.25 14.04
C VAL A 137 -19.73 -20.31 14.28
N GLU A 138 -19.66 -19.70 15.47
CA GLU A 138 -18.59 -18.78 15.84
C GLU A 138 -17.23 -19.48 15.92
N GLN A 139 -17.14 -20.63 16.59
CA GLN A 139 -15.93 -21.45 16.68
C GLN A 139 -15.55 -22.02 15.32
N GLY A 140 -16.50 -22.54 14.54
CA GLY A 140 -16.21 -23.03 13.18
C GLY A 140 -15.66 -21.92 12.27
N PHE A 141 -16.11 -20.68 12.46
CA PHE A 141 -15.55 -19.53 11.76
C PHE A 141 -14.18 -19.11 12.31
N ALA A 142 -13.96 -19.19 13.62
CA ALA A 142 -12.67 -18.94 14.26
C ALA A 142 -11.61 -19.94 13.79
N ASP A 143 -11.94 -21.23 13.79
CA ASP A 143 -11.08 -22.31 13.31
C ASP A 143 -10.74 -22.11 11.84
N PHE A 144 -11.74 -21.76 11.01
CA PHE A 144 -11.49 -21.41 9.61
C PHE A 144 -10.51 -20.24 9.47
N LEU A 145 -10.61 -19.19 10.29
CA LEU A 145 -9.67 -18.06 10.21
C LEU A 145 -8.26 -18.42 10.70
N LEU A 146 -8.15 -19.22 11.77
CA LEU A 146 -6.87 -19.66 12.33
C LEU A 146 -6.14 -20.60 11.37
N ASP A 147 -6.85 -21.58 10.80
CA ASP A 147 -6.30 -22.52 9.81
C ASP A 147 -5.83 -21.80 8.53
N ASN A 148 -6.46 -20.67 8.19
CA ASN A 148 -6.17 -19.91 6.99
C ASN A 148 -5.33 -18.64 7.23
N ILE A 149 -4.73 -18.48 8.41
CA ILE A 149 -3.91 -17.28 8.70
C ILE A 149 -2.68 -17.21 7.78
N GLU A 150 -2.05 -18.36 7.50
CA GLU A 150 -0.92 -18.47 6.58
C GLU A 150 -1.34 -18.35 5.12
N LEU A 151 -2.61 -18.65 4.79
CA LEU A 151 -3.15 -18.52 3.44
C LEU A 151 -3.00 -17.08 2.92
N THR A 152 -3.08 -16.08 3.79
CA THR A 152 -2.87 -14.66 3.43
C THR A 152 -1.51 -14.42 2.77
N LYS A 153 -0.45 -15.09 3.24
CA LYS A 153 0.90 -14.99 2.66
C LYS A 153 0.93 -15.59 1.25
N PHE A 154 0.31 -16.76 1.06
CA PHE A 154 0.22 -17.40 -0.25
C PHE A 154 -0.69 -16.64 -1.22
N LEU A 155 -1.79 -16.07 -0.75
CA LEU A 155 -2.66 -15.20 -1.54
C LEU A 155 -1.93 -13.95 -2.01
N PHE A 156 -1.11 -13.35 -1.15
CA PHE A 156 -0.24 -12.25 -1.55
C PHE A 156 0.73 -12.67 -2.65
N ILE A 157 1.42 -13.81 -2.50
CA ILE A 157 2.32 -14.34 -3.54
C ILE A 157 1.56 -14.63 -4.84
N ALA A 158 0.36 -15.23 -4.76
CA ALA A 158 -0.47 -15.52 -5.92
C ALA A 158 -0.98 -14.24 -6.61
N MET A 159 -1.39 -13.24 -5.83
CA MET A 159 -1.77 -11.91 -6.33
C MET A 159 -0.61 -11.27 -7.07
N PHE A 160 0.57 -11.25 -6.45
CA PHE A 160 1.79 -10.71 -7.05
C PHE A 160 2.13 -11.47 -8.33
N ALA A 161 2.14 -12.80 -8.29
CA ALA A 161 2.44 -13.66 -9.44
C ALA A 161 1.54 -13.36 -10.63
N MET A 162 0.22 -13.29 -10.39
CA MET A 162 -0.77 -12.99 -11.42
C MET A 162 -0.60 -11.57 -11.96
N ALA A 163 -0.52 -10.57 -11.08
CA ALA A 163 -0.40 -9.17 -11.44
C ALA A 163 0.90 -8.87 -12.22
N ALA A 164 2.03 -9.39 -11.74
CA ALA A 164 3.31 -9.22 -12.41
C ALA A 164 3.41 -10.06 -13.70
N ALA A 165 2.76 -11.23 -13.80
CA ALA A 165 2.65 -11.94 -15.08
C ALA A 165 1.91 -11.09 -16.12
N ILE A 166 0.78 -10.48 -15.75
CA ILE A 166 -0.01 -9.62 -16.65
C ILE A 166 0.81 -8.39 -17.07
N SER A 167 1.46 -7.71 -16.13
CA SER A 167 2.39 -6.60 -16.43
C SER A 167 3.52 -7.04 -17.38
N ALA A 168 4.10 -8.23 -17.14
CA ALA A 168 5.13 -8.80 -17.99
C ALA A 168 4.63 -9.19 -19.38
N PHE A 169 3.33 -9.41 -19.60
CA PHE A 169 2.76 -9.60 -20.94
C PHE A 169 2.45 -8.28 -21.65
N ASP A 170 1.92 -7.29 -20.93
CA ASP A 170 1.56 -5.99 -21.53
C ASP A 170 2.77 -5.09 -21.81
N ALA A 171 3.94 -5.39 -21.23
CA ALA A 171 5.15 -4.56 -21.29
C ALA A 171 5.01 -3.18 -20.65
N ASP A 172 3.99 -2.99 -19.83
CA ASP A 172 3.77 -1.78 -19.07
C ASP A 172 4.53 -1.89 -17.75
N HIS A 173 5.82 -1.55 -17.83
CA HIS A 173 6.70 -1.41 -16.67
C HIS A 173 7.00 0.07 -16.41
N ILE A 174 7.29 0.38 -15.15
CA ILE A 174 7.76 1.71 -14.76
C ILE A 174 9.25 1.81 -15.15
N ALA A 175 9.50 2.46 -16.29
CA ALA A 175 10.83 2.76 -16.82
C ALA A 175 10.93 4.26 -17.13
N LEU A 176 12.15 4.81 -17.11
CA LEU A 176 12.38 6.23 -17.40
C LEU A 176 12.00 6.59 -18.85
N ARG A 177 12.07 5.61 -19.75
CA ARG A 177 11.71 5.75 -21.17
C ARG A 177 11.18 4.43 -21.74
N LEU A 178 10.18 4.53 -22.61
CA LEU A 178 9.64 3.39 -23.35
C LEU A 178 10.59 2.94 -24.49
N PRO A 179 10.67 1.63 -24.79
CA PRO A 179 11.49 1.11 -25.90
C PRO A 179 10.96 1.59 -27.26
N ARG A 180 11.83 2.18 -28.09
CA ARG A 180 11.46 2.66 -29.44
C ARG A 180 11.87 1.69 -30.54
N ASN A 181 12.96 0.97 -30.32
CA ASN A 181 13.60 0.11 -31.32
C ASN A 181 13.63 -1.36 -30.85
N ARG A 182 13.76 -2.29 -31.80
CA ARG A 182 13.86 -3.73 -31.51
C ARG A 182 15.02 -4.08 -30.56
N SER A 183 16.15 -3.40 -30.67
CA SER A 183 17.30 -3.62 -29.79
C SER A 183 17.05 -3.16 -28.36
N GLU A 184 16.38 -2.01 -28.18
CA GLU A 184 15.98 -1.50 -26.86
C GLU A 184 14.95 -2.43 -26.19
N TRP A 185 14.04 -3.00 -26.97
CA TRP A 185 13.13 -4.04 -26.48
C TRP A 185 13.87 -5.27 -25.98
N ARG A 186 14.78 -5.81 -26.79
CA ARG A 186 15.61 -6.96 -26.40
C ARG A 186 16.46 -6.66 -25.16
N LEU A 187 17.01 -5.46 -25.05
CA LEU A 187 17.74 -5.03 -23.86
C LEU A 187 16.85 -5.04 -22.61
N SER A 188 15.63 -4.48 -22.70
CA SER A 188 14.68 -4.46 -21.59
C SER A 188 14.28 -5.87 -21.16
N GLN A 189 13.85 -6.72 -22.10
CA GLN A 189 13.43 -8.10 -21.81
C GLN A 189 14.61 -8.98 -21.34
N GLY A 190 15.79 -8.79 -21.92
CA GLY A 190 17.01 -9.50 -21.52
C GLY A 190 17.44 -9.13 -20.10
N MET A 191 17.33 -7.86 -19.72
CA MET A 191 17.63 -7.44 -18.35
C MET A 191 16.64 -8.02 -17.34
N GLN A 192 15.34 -8.05 -17.66
CA GLN A 192 14.34 -8.71 -16.83
C GLN A 192 14.64 -10.21 -16.65
N PHE A 193 15.04 -10.90 -17.72
CA PHE A 193 15.46 -12.30 -17.64
C PHE A 193 16.65 -12.49 -16.68
N VAL A 194 17.68 -11.64 -16.79
CA VAL A 194 18.87 -11.71 -15.91
C VAL A 194 18.50 -11.49 -14.45
N VAL A 195 17.74 -10.42 -14.14
CA VAL A 195 17.39 -10.09 -12.74
C VAL A 195 16.49 -11.16 -12.13
N ASN A 196 15.52 -11.69 -12.88
CA ASN A 196 14.69 -12.79 -12.39
C ASN A 196 15.51 -14.07 -12.18
N GLY A 197 16.49 -14.36 -13.05
CA GLY A 197 17.43 -15.48 -12.85
C GLY A 197 18.31 -15.31 -11.60
N LEU A 198 18.81 -14.10 -11.36
CA LEU A 198 19.56 -13.76 -10.14
C LEU A 198 18.71 -13.91 -8.88
N MET A 199 17.43 -13.52 -8.95
CA MET A 199 16.47 -13.73 -7.86
C MET A 199 16.23 -15.21 -7.59
N VAL A 200 16.00 -16.03 -8.62
CA VAL A 200 15.87 -17.48 -8.48
C VAL A 200 17.12 -18.09 -7.85
N TYR A 201 18.31 -17.69 -8.30
CA TYR A 201 19.58 -18.13 -7.71
C TYR A 201 19.70 -17.74 -6.24
N SER A 202 19.37 -16.49 -5.88
CA SER A 202 19.35 -16.03 -4.50
C SER A 202 18.39 -16.83 -3.63
N LEU A 203 17.17 -17.11 -4.12
CA LEU A 203 16.14 -17.89 -3.42
C LEU A 203 16.59 -19.33 -3.14
N PHE A 204 17.15 -20.03 -4.15
CA PHE A 204 17.70 -21.37 -3.94
C PHE A 204 18.88 -21.39 -2.98
N SER A 205 19.76 -20.38 -3.04
CA SER A 205 20.87 -20.25 -2.09
C SER A 205 20.38 -20.05 -0.65
N TYR A 206 19.27 -19.32 -0.48
CA TYR A 206 18.66 -19.09 0.82
C TYR A 206 18.04 -20.38 1.35
N VAL A 207 17.22 -21.07 0.56
CA VAL A 207 16.62 -22.37 0.91
C VAL A 207 17.68 -23.40 1.33
N GLY A 208 18.80 -23.47 0.62
CA GLY A 208 19.92 -24.34 0.99
C GLY A 208 20.47 -24.06 2.40
N ARG A 209 20.42 -22.80 2.86
CA ARG A 209 20.77 -22.44 4.25
C ARG A 209 19.66 -22.79 5.24
N LEU A 210 18.39 -22.57 4.91
CA LEU A 210 17.27 -22.94 5.81
C LEU A 210 17.18 -24.45 6.01
N ALA A 211 17.56 -25.28 5.02
CA ALA A 211 17.58 -26.73 5.17
C ALA A 211 18.50 -27.22 6.31
N SER A 212 19.45 -26.40 6.76
CA SER A 212 20.34 -26.70 7.88
C SER A 212 19.78 -26.28 9.25
N SER A 213 18.67 -25.54 9.30
CA SER A 213 18.06 -25.04 10.53
C SER A 213 16.79 -25.84 10.89
N PRO A 214 16.68 -26.39 12.12
CA PRO A 214 15.45 -27.05 12.57
C PRO A 214 14.28 -26.06 12.68
N GLY A 215 13.08 -26.44 12.24
CA GLY A 215 11.85 -25.65 12.39
C GLY A 215 11.58 -24.60 11.28
N SER A 216 12.40 -24.54 10.23
CA SER A 216 12.22 -23.58 9.11
C SER A 216 11.45 -24.10 7.90
N GLU A 217 10.67 -25.18 8.03
CA GLU A 217 9.94 -25.80 6.92
C GLU A 217 8.92 -24.86 6.28
N GLY A 218 8.11 -24.16 7.09
CA GLY A 218 7.12 -23.20 6.59
C GLY A 218 7.76 -22.01 5.85
N THR A 219 8.88 -21.50 6.37
CA THR A 219 9.64 -20.45 5.68
C THR A 219 10.26 -20.95 4.37
N ALA A 220 10.74 -22.18 4.31
CA ALA A 220 11.29 -22.77 3.08
C ALA A 220 10.19 -22.91 2.00
N LEU A 221 8.98 -23.32 2.36
CA LEU A 221 7.84 -23.42 1.45
C LEU A 221 7.51 -22.06 0.80
N LEU A 222 7.54 -20.96 1.57
CA LEU A 222 7.34 -19.60 1.05
C LEU A 222 8.44 -19.21 0.04
N GLN A 223 9.69 -19.59 0.30
CA GLN A 223 10.80 -19.30 -0.62
C GLN A 223 10.69 -20.12 -1.92
N TYR A 224 10.24 -21.37 -1.86
CA TYR A 224 9.94 -22.16 -3.06
C TYR A 224 8.80 -21.55 -3.88
N ALA A 225 7.77 -21.04 -3.23
CA ALA A 225 6.69 -20.32 -3.92
C ALA A 225 7.23 -19.09 -4.66
N TRP A 226 8.08 -18.28 -4.02
CA TRP A 226 8.77 -17.17 -4.68
C TRP A 226 9.66 -17.62 -5.84
N ALA A 227 10.40 -18.71 -5.68
CA ALA A 227 11.28 -19.24 -6.73
C ALA A 227 10.47 -19.69 -7.95
N ALA A 228 9.30 -20.30 -7.75
CA ALA A 228 8.38 -20.66 -8.82
C ALA A 228 7.86 -19.42 -9.57
N VAL A 229 7.50 -18.36 -8.85
CA VAL A 229 7.02 -17.09 -9.45
C VAL A 229 8.09 -16.41 -10.29
N PHE A 230 9.29 -16.22 -9.74
CA PHE A 230 10.39 -15.60 -10.50
C PHE A 230 10.92 -16.50 -11.62
N GLY A 231 10.86 -17.82 -11.45
CA GLY A 231 11.13 -18.79 -12.51
C GLY A 231 10.14 -18.69 -13.66
N LEU A 232 8.85 -18.54 -13.38
CA LEU A 232 7.83 -18.28 -14.40
C LEU A 232 8.12 -16.98 -15.15
N PHE A 233 8.48 -15.90 -14.45
CA PHE A 233 8.84 -14.63 -15.09
C PHE A 233 10.09 -14.74 -15.94
N MET A 234 11.08 -15.52 -15.52
CA MET A 234 12.27 -15.80 -16.32
C MET A 234 11.87 -16.48 -17.65
N VAL A 235 10.97 -17.47 -17.63
CA VAL A 235 10.46 -18.12 -18.85
C VAL A 235 9.69 -17.12 -19.74
N ILE A 236 8.77 -16.33 -19.16
CA ILE A 236 8.01 -15.31 -19.91
C ILE A 236 8.98 -14.34 -20.60
N ASN A 237 9.94 -13.78 -19.88
CA ASN A 237 10.91 -12.83 -20.43
C ASN A 237 11.78 -13.44 -21.53
N LEU A 238 12.17 -14.72 -21.40
CA LEU A 238 12.90 -15.43 -22.45
C LEU A 238 12.07 -15.55 -23.74
N THR A 239 10.80 -15.93 -23.64
CA THR A 239 9.92 -16.03 -24.81
C THR A 239 9.71 -14.69 -25.50
N ARG A 240 9.58 -13.59 -24.74
CA ARG A 240 9.44 -12.22 -25.26
C ARG A 240 10.72 -11.62 -25.81
N PHE A 241 11.87 -12.07 -25.28
CA PHE A 241 13.17 -11.73 -25.84
C PHE A 241 13.32 -12.31 -27.26
N MET A 242 12.87 -13.55 -27.46
CA MET A 242 12.86 -14.20 -28.78
C MET A 242 11.77 -13.63 -29.71
N SER A 243 10.57 -13.38 -29.17
CA SER A 243 9.39 -12.95 -29.95
C SER A 243 9.21 -11.43 -29.92
N VAL A 244 9.89 -10.72 -30.83
CA VAL A 244 9.81 -9.25 -30.92
C VAL A 244 8.56 -8.80 -31.68
N PRO A 245 7.70 -7.92 -31.11
CA PRO A 245 6.55 -7.35 -31.81
C PRO A 245 6.89 -6.70 -33.17
N ALA A 246 6.14 -7.05 -34.21
CA ALA A 246 6.35 -6.57 -35.58
C ALA A 246 6.28 -5.03 -35.72
N ARG A 247 5.53 -4.36 -34.83
CA ARG A 247 5.35 -2.89 -34.80
C ARG A 247 6.63 -2.10 -34.49
N MET A 248 7.66 -2.73 -33.94
CA MET A 248 8.88 -2.04 -33.54
C MET A 248 9.86 -1.86 -34.69
N ARG A 249 10.35 -0.62 -34.82
CA ARG A 249 11.31 -0.22 -35.86
C ARG A 249 12.68 -0.86 -35.61
N PRO A 250 13.42 -1.25 -36.66
CA PRO A 250 14.82 -1.65 -36.53
C PRO A 250 15.66 -0.43 -36.10
N GLY A 251 16.65 -0.66 -35.23
CA GLY A 251 17.58 0.37 -34.78
C GLY A 251 18.63 -0.18 -33.82
N SER A 252 19.73 0.54 -33.63
CA SER A 252 20.84 0.14 -32.77
C SER A 252 20.64 0.59 -31.31
N LEU A 253 21.50 0.07 -30.42
CA LEU A 253 21.63 0.54 -29.05
C LEU A 253 22.45 1.83 -29.03
N ALA A 254 22.04 2.78 -28.19
CA ALA A 254 22.79 3.99 -27.88
C ALA A 254 23.06 4.05 -26.37
N ALA A 255 23.94 4.94 -25.91
CA ALA A 255 24.15 5.14 -24.47
C ALA A 255 22.84 5.49 -23.73
N SER A 256 21.92 6.22 -24.39
CA SER A 256 20.59 6.53 -23.84
C SER A 256 19.64 5.32 -23.75
N SER A 257 19.99 4.16 -24.30
CA SER A 257 19.17 2.95 -24.21
C SER A 257 19.15 2.37 -22.79
N GLY A 258 20.07 2.76 -21.91
CA GLY A 258 20.03 2.41 -20.48
C GLY A 258 18.77 2.91 -19.75
N LEU A 259 18.17 4.01 -20.22
CA LEU A 259 16.93 4.59 -19.67
C LEU A 259 15.68 3.71 -19.93
N VAL A 260 15.81 2.68 -20.77
CA VAL A 260 14.72 1.76 -21.14
C VAL A 260 14.63 0.56 -20.16
N LEU A 261 15.63 0.38 -19.32
CA LEU A 261 15.60 -0.65 -18.29
C LEU A 261 14.47 -0.34 -17.28
N PRO A 262 13.60 -1.31 -16.94
CA PRO A 262 12.66 -1.15 -15.85
C PRO A 262 13.38 -0.80 -14.55
N LEU A 263 12.84 0.13 -13.78
CA LEU A 263 13.48 0.63 -12.56
C LEU A 263 13.76 -0.51 -11.58
N TYR A 264 12.80 -1.40 -11.37
CA TYR A 264 12.96 -2.55 -10.47
C TYR A 264 14.13 -3.47 -10.89
N CYS A 265 14.41 -3.60 -12.19
CA CYS A 265 15.54 -4.39 -12.68
C CYS A 265 16.87 -3.70 -12.40
N ALA A 266 16.94 -2.38 -12.59
CA ALA A 266 18.13 -1.63 -12.24
C ALA A 266 18.43 -1.74 -10.74
N MET A 267 17.41 -1.61 -9.90
CA MET A 267 17.54 -1.76 -8.44
C MET A 267 17.95 -3.18 -8.05
N GLY A 268 17.32 -4.21 -8.63
CA GLY A 268 17.67 -5.60 -8.35
C GLY A 268 19.07 -5.98 -8.78
N LEU A 269 19.54 -5.47 -9.92
CA LEU A 269 20.91 -5.69 -10.38
C LEU A 269 21.93 -5.01 -9.46
N ILE A 270 21.67 -3.76 -9.04
CA ILE A 270 22.52 -3.03 -8.09
C ILE A 270 22.57 -3.81 -6.75
N ALA A 271 21.42 -4.20 -6.21
CA ALA A 271 21.33 -4.97 -4.97
C ALA A 271 22.07 -6.29 -5.03
N MET A 272 21.84 -7.09 -6.08
CA MET A 272 22.53 -8.36 -6.23
C MET A 272 24.05 -8.17 -6.39
N SER A 273 24.48 -7.16 -7.14
CA SER A 273 25.91 -6.88 -7.29
C SER A 273 26.59 -6.54 -5.96
N TYR A 274 25.93 -5.75 -5.11
CA TYR A 274 26.45 -5.42 -3.78
C TYR A 274 26.53 -6.66 -2.88
N PHE A 275 25.43 -7.41 -2.73
CA PHE A 275 25.41 -8.58 -1.85
C PHE A 275 26.39 -9.68 -2.29
N PHE A 276 26.61 -9.83 -3.60
CA PHE A 276 27.54 -10.82 -4.13
C PHE A 276 29.01 -10.39 -4.00
N PHE A 277 29.36 -9.16 -4.39
CA PHE A 277 30.75 -8.71 -4.44
C PHE A 277 31.27 -8.10 -3.13
N VAL A 278 30.40 -7.47 -2.33
CA VAL A 278 30.80 -6.76 -1.10
C VAL A 278 30.58 -7.66 0.11
N ASP A 279 29.34 -8.10 0.35
CA ASP A 279 29.02 -8.86 1.56
C ASP A 279 29.33 -10.37 1.45
N GLY A 280 29.57 -10.87 0.23
CA GLY A 280 29.94 -12.26 -0.01
C GLY A 280 28.82 -13.28 0.24
N TYR A 281 27.55 -12.87 0.26
CA TYR A 281 26.42 -13.80 0.38
C TYR A 281 25.37 -13.59 -0.70
N SER A 282 25.07 -14.66 -1.44
CA SER A 282 24.13 -14.62 -2.58
C SER A 282 22.66 -14.55 -2.18
N SER A 283 22.33 -14.75 -0.90
CA SER A 283 20.94 -14.84 -0.40
C SER A 283 20.30 -13.48 -0.09
N GLY A 284 21.04 -12.37 -0.19
CA GLY A 284 20.56 -11.05 0.24
C GLY A 284 19.31 -10.57 -0.47
N LEU A 285 19.23 -10.81 -1.78
CA LEU A 285 18.05 -10.42 -2.55
C LEU A 285 16.79 -11.15 -2.07
N ALA A 286 16.90 -12.44 -1.72
CA ALA A 286 15.78 -13.26 -1.25
C ALA A 286 15.32 -12.86 0.16
N ILE A 287 16.26 -12.53 1.06
CA ILE A 287 15.94 -12.14 2.44
C ILE A 287 15.15 -10.83 2.45
N TYR A 288 15.69 -9.78 1.81
CA TYR A 288 15.06 -8.47 1.80
C TYR A 288 13.76 -8.45 0.99
N PHE A 289 13.72 -9.14 -0.15
CA PHE A 289 12.47 -9.29 -0.90
C PHE A 289 11.43 -10.08 -0.09
N GLY A 290 11.86 -11.12 0.64
CA GLY A 290 11.02 -11.93 1.51
C GLY A 290 10.37 -11.17 2.67
N MET A 291 10.94 -10.03 3.10
CA MET A 291 10.29 -9.15 4.11
C MET A 291 8.89 -8.70 3.67
N MET A 292 8.63 -8.64 2.36
CA MET A 292 7.29 -8.31 1.86
C MET A 292 6.23 -9.31 2.32
N THR A 293 6.59 -10.58 2.46
CA THR A 293 5.67 -11.63 2.90
C THR A 293 5.29 -11.47 4.38
N ASN A 294 6.15 -10.86 5.20
CA ASN A 294 5.83 -10.57 6.61
C ASN A 294 4.81 -9.43 6.75
N LEU A 295 4.79 -8.50 5.79
CA LEU A 295 3.87 -7.36 5.74
C LEU A 295 2.78 -7.57 4.67
N SER A 296 2.42 -8.84 4.38
CA SER A 296 1.54 -9.19 3.26
C SER A 296 0.18 -8.50 3.30
N SER A 297 -0.39 -8.28 4.50
CA SER A 297 -1.66 -7.56 4.67
C SER A 297 -1.59 -6.12 4.14
N MET A 298 -0.48 -5.41 4.38
CA MET A 298 -0.29 -4.04 3.89
C MET A 298 -0.16 -4.00 2.37
N PHE A 299 0.56 -4.96 1.77
CA PHE A 299 0.71 -5.01 0.31
C PHE A 299 -0.56 -5.47 -0.42
N ILE A 300 -1.37 -6.32 0.20
CA ILE A 300 -2.73 -6.64 -0.29
C ILE A 300 -3.60 -5.37 -0.24
N ASN A 301 -3.54 -4.60 0.84
CA ASN A 301 -4.26 -3.32 0.94
C ASN A 301 -3.85 -2.34 -0.16
N ILE A 302 -2.55 -2.25 -0.51
CA ILE A 302 -2.11 -1.49 -1.70
C ILE A 302 -2.82 -1.98 -2.96
N GLY A 303 -2.91 -3.31 -3.16
CA GLY A 303 -3.63 -3.90 -4.28
C GLY A 303 -5.10 -3.49 -4.35
N LEU A 304 -5.80 -3.49 -3.21
CA LEU A 304 -7.19 -3.04 -3.09
C LEU A 304 -7.34 -1.54 -3.38
N TYR A 305 -6.40 -0.70 -2.94
CA TYR A 305 -6.38 0.73 -3.26
C TYR A 305 -6.11 1.01 -4.74
N VAL A 306 -5.24 0.22 -5.38
CA VAL A 306 -5.04 0.28 -6.83
C VAL A 306 -6.36 -0.04 -7.56
N LEU A 307 -7.09 -1.07 -7.09
CA LEU A 307 -8.41 -1.40 -7.61
C LEU A 307 -9.40 -0.24 -7.45
N VAL A 308 -9.40 0.46 -6.31
CA VAL A 308 -10.22 1.66 -6.09
C VAL A 308 -9.92 2.75 -7.11
N GLY A 309 -8.63 3.03 -7.37
CA GLY A 309 -8.23 4.02 -8.36
C GLY A 309 -8.63 3.66 -9.79
N MET A 310 -8.39 2.42 -10.22
CA MET A 310 -8.79 2.00 -11.58
C MET A 310 -10.30 1.82 -11.72
N ALA A 311 -11.03 1.52 -10.63
CA ALA A 311 -12.48 1.55 -10.62
C ALA A 311 -13.02 2.98 -10.71
N LEU A 312 -12.39 3.95 -10.02
CA LEU A 312 -12.72 5.38 -10.13
C LEU A 312 -12.61 5.86 -11.60
N LYS A 313 -11.60 5.40 -12.33
CA LYS A 313 -11.44 5.65 -13.79
C LYS A 313 -12.63 5.15 -14.63
N GLN A 314 -13.34 4.11 -14.20
CA GLN A 314 -14.54 3.60 -14.88
C GLN A 314 -15.84 4.35 -14.52
N THR A 315 -15.78 5.27 -13.55
CA THR A 315 -16.91 6.11 -13.12
C THR A 315 -16.84 7.49 -13.76
N ARG A 316 -17.97 8.21 -13.76
CA ARG A 316 -18.05 9.60 -14.25
C ARG A 316 -17.79 10.65 -13.17
N ILE A 317 -17.40 10.23 -11.97
CA ILE A 317 -17.18 11.11 -10.81
C ILE A 317 -16.16 12.21 -11.11
N PRO A 318 -14.99 11.94 -11.72
CA PRO A 318 -14.02 12.99 -12.02
C PRO A 318 -14.61 14.09 -12.92
N ASP A 319 -15.28 13.71 -14.01
CA ASP A 319 -15.92 14.67 -14.92
C ASP A 319 -17.02 15.48 -14.24
N LEU A 320 -17.83 14.84 -13.39
CA LEU A 320 -18.90 15.50 -12.64
C LEU A 320 -18.37 16.51 -11.62
N LEU A 321 -17.31 16.17 -10.88
CA LEU A 321 -16.65 17.09 -9.95
C LEU A 321 -16.09 18.32 -10.67
N LEU A 322 -15.46 18.12 -11.83
CA LEU A 322 -14.94 19.23 -12.65
C LEU A 322 -16.06 20.11 -13.21
N ASN A 323 -17.21 19.52 -13.57
CA ASN A 323 -18.36 20.27 -14.06
C ASN A 323 -18.95 21.24 -13.03
N VAL A 324 -18.74 21.01 -11.72
CA VAL A 324 -19.13 21.93 -10.65
C VAL A 324 -18.32 23.25 -10.73
N ILE A 325 -17.07 23.18 -11.17
CA ILE A 325 -16.14 24.32 -11.23
C ILE A 325 -16.24 25.10 -12.56
N LYS A 326 -16.59 24.41 -13.66
CA LYS A 326 -16.69 25.01 -15.01
C LYS A 326 -17.50 26.32 -15.11
N PRO A 327 -18.66 26.50 -14.43
CA PRO A 327 -19.46 27.73 -14.55
C PRO A 327 -18.73 29.02 -14.14
N TYR A 328 -17.67 28.91 -13.32
CA TYR A 328 -16.89 30.04 -12.86
C TYR A 328 -15.89 30.57 -13.91
N HIS A 329 -15.68 29.85 -15.03
CA HIS A 329 -14.72 30.19 -16.09
C HIS A 329 -13.40 30.72 -15.51
N LEU A 330 -12.80 29.91 -14.64
CA LEU A 330 -11.56 30.27 -13.96
C LEU A 330 -10.40 30.31 -14.97
N PRO A 331 -9.51 31.32 -14.89
CA PRO A 331 -8.30 31.31 -15.69
C PRO A 331 -7.41 30.13 -15.27
N ALA A 332 -6.59 29.65 -16.20
CA ALA A 332 -5.72 28.49 -15.99
C ALA A 332 -4.92 28.47 -14.65
N PRO A 333 -4.34 29.59 -14.16
CA PRO A 333 -3.59 29.60 -12.90
C PRO A 333 -4.48 29.34 -11.68
N MET A 334 -5.66 29.97 -11.65
CA MET A 334 -6.62 29.78 -10.57
C MET A 334 -7.27 28.40 -10.63
N LEU A 335 -7.51 27.88 -11.84
CA LEU A 335 -7.97 26.51 -12.02
C LEU A 335 -6.95 25.51 -11.49
N ALA A 336 -5.66 25.70 -11.75
CA ALA A 336 -4.59 24.84 -11.22
C ALA A 336 -4.66 24.74 -9.69
N SER A 337 -4.76 25.87 -9.02
CA SER A 337 -4.90 25.93 -7.56
C SER A 337 -6.14 25.19 -7.06
N VAL A 338 -7.31 25.48 -7.65
CA VAL A 338 -8.56 24.81 -7.26
C VAL A 338 -8.46 23.30 -7.51
N MET A 339 -7.78 22.87 -8.58
CA MET A 339 -7.54 21.45 -8.85
C MET A 339 -6.72 20.80 -7.75
N ILE A 340 -5.63 21.42 -7.29
CA ILE A 340 -4.84 20.87 -6.19
C ILE A 340 -5.69 20.65 -4.94
N PHE A 341 -6.52 21.62 -4.56
CA PHE A 341 -7.42 21.46 -3.40
C PHE A 341 -8.50 20.39 -3.65
N ALA A 342 -9.10 20.37 -4.84
CA ALA A 342 -10.20 19.45 -5.17
C ALA A 342 -9.74 17.99 -5.34
N THR A 343 -8.52 17.78 -5.83
CA THR A 343 -7.96 16.45 -6.11
C THR A 343 -7.28 15.82 -4.90
N ALA A 344 -6.97 16.58 -3.86
CA ALA A 344 -6.33 16.06 -2.65
C ALA A 344 -7.18 14.98 -1.96
N PHE A 345 -8.49 15.20 -1.84
CA PHE A 345 -9.39 14.21 -1.23
C PHE A 345 -9.46 12.94 -2.09
N PRO A 346 -9.87 12.96 -3.37
CA PRO A 346 -9.83 11.76 -4.23
C PRO A 346 -8.49 11.02 -4.23
N THR A 347 -7.37 11.74 -4.20
CA THR A 347 -6.03 11.16 -4.12
C THR A 347 -5.85 10.32 -2.85
N ALA A 348 -6.28 10.83 -1.68
CA ALA A 348 -6.23 10.10 -0.41
C ALA A 348 -7.01 8.77 -0.46
N PHE A 349 -8.17 8.75 -1.15
CA PHE A 349 -8.99 7.55 -1.32
C PHE A 349 -8.41 6.53 -2.29
N THR A 350 -7.57 6.96 -3.24
CA THR A 350 -6.85 6.02 -4.12
C THR A 350 -5.61 5.40 -3.48
N GLY A 351 -5.24 5.82 -2.27
CA GLY A 351 -4.20 5.21 -1.43
C GLY A 351 -2.76 5.40 -1.89
N ALA A 352 -2.52 5.79 -3.14
CA ALA A 352 -1.19 6.01 -3.70
C ALA A 352 -1.19 7.12 -4.76
N SER A 353 -0.21 8.03 -4.65
CA SER A 353 -0.03 9.19 -5.53
C SER A 353 -0.08 8.83 -7.02
N GLY A 354 0.69 7.81 -7.40
CA GLY A 354 0.80 7.40 -8.78
C GLY A 354 -0.48 6.82 -9.38
N ILE A 355 -1.29 6.13 -8.56
CA ILE A 355 -2.54 5.51 -9.01
C ILE A 355 -3.59 6.59 -9.32
N PHE A 356 -3.66 7.65 -8.51
CA PHE A 356 -4.51 8.79 -8.84
C PHE A 356 -4.15 9.40 -10.21
N ILE A 357 -2.85 9.60 -10.46
CA ILE A 357 -2.35 10.15 -11.74
C ILE A 357 -2.74 9.21 -12.90
N LEU A 358 -2.56 7.90 -12.74
CA LEU A 358 -2.92 6.90 -13.74
C LEU A 358 -4.43 6.85 -14.04
N ALA A 359 -5.26 7.03 -13.01
CA ALA A 359 -6.70 6.96 -13.12
C ALA A 359 -7.33 8.25 -13.66
N VAL A 360 -6.92 9.41 -13.13
CA VAL A 360 -7.60 10.70 -13.30
C VAL A 360 -6.71 11.77 -13.95
N GLY A 361 -5.39 11.57 -13.99
CA GLY A 361 -4.43 12.57 -14.46
C GLY A 361 -4.66 13.04 -15.90
N GLY A 362 -5.13 12.17 -16.80
CA GLY A 362 -5.48 12.56 -18.17
C GLY A 362 -6.68 13.52 -18.22
N VAL A 363 -7.66 13.33 -17.33
CA VAL A 363 -8.82 14.22 -17.21
C VAL A 363 -8.40 15.59 -16.66
N VAL A 364 -7.53 15.60 -15.64
CA VAL A 364 -6.95 16.84 -15.08
C VAL A 364 -6.16 17.61 -16.14
N TYR A 365 -5.29 16.91 -16.89
CA TYR A 365 -4.51 17.51 -17.97
C TYR A 365 -5.42 18.12 -19.05
N ASP A 366 -6.41 17.36 -19.53
CA ASP A 366 -7.33 17.82 -20.56
C ASP A 366 -8.15 19.04 -20.12
N GLU A 367 -8.63 19.05 -18.88
CA GLU A 367 -9.39 20.17 -18.34
C GLU A 367 -8.52 21.43 -18.19
N MET A 368 -7.29 21.26 -17.72
CA MET A 368 -6.30 22.34 -17.71
C MET A 368 -6.05 22.90 -19.11
N ARG A 369 -5.86 22.03 -20.11
CA ARG A 369 -5.65 22.45 -21.51
C ARG A 369 -6.88 23.16 -22.10
N LYS A 370 -8.11 22.70 -21.79
CA LYS A 370 -9.36 23.36 -22.21
C LYS A 370 -9.53 24.76 -21.62
N SER A 371 -9.03 24.99 -20.40
CA SER A 371 -9.03 26.30 -19.75
C SER A 371 -8.00 27.30 -20.33
N GLY A 372 -7.16 26.85 -21.27
CA GLY A 372 -6.10 27.66 -21.88
C GLY A 372 -4.74 27.54 -21.19
N ALA A 373 -4.54 26.59 -20.27
CA ALA A 373 -3.25 26.37 -19.63
C ALA A 373 -2.18 25.91 -20.63
N GLY A 374 -0.95 26.39 -20.47
CA GLY A 374 0.21 25.89 -21.21
C GLY A 374 0.48 24.41 -20.87
N ARG A 375 1.07 23.67 -21.82
CA ARG A 375 1.37 22.23 -21.65
C ARG A 375 2.17 21.95 -20.37
N GLN A 376 3.13 22.81 -20.05
CA GLN A 376 4.02 22.65 -18.90
C GLN A 376 3.28 22.79 -17.58
N LEU A 377 2.48 23.86 -17.41
CA LEU A 377 1.63 24.05 -16.24
C LEU A 377 0.63 22.89 -16.07
N SER A 378 0.03 22.42 -17.17
CA SER A 378 -0.89 21.26 -17.14
C SER A 378 -0.17 19.99 -16.67
N LEU A 379 1.04 19.71 -17.17
CA LEU A 379 1.85 18.56 -16.74
C LEU A 379 2.29 18.69 -15.27
N ALA A 380 2.70 19.88 -14.85
CA ALA A 380 3.12 20.16 -13.46
C ALA A 380 1.96 19.94 -12.49
N THR A 381 0.80 20.55 -12.78
CA THR A 381 -0.40 20.46 -11.94
C THR A 381 -0.90 19.03 -11.85
N THR A 382 -0.85 18.27 -12.96
CA THR A 382 -1.24 16.86 -12.97
C THR A 382 -0.31 16.03 -12.08
N ALA A 383 1.01 16.20 -12.18
CA ALA A 383 1.96 15.48 -11.33
C ALA A 383 1.81 15.84 -9.84
N MET A 384 1.57 17.11 -9.52
CA MET A 384 1.39 17.57 -8.13
C MET A 384 0.05 17.17 -7.52
N SER A 385 -1.01 17.05 -8.34
CA SER A 385 -2.35 16.68 -7.88
C SER A 385 -2.37 15.32 -7.18
N GLY A 386 -1.56 14.36 -7.64
CA GLY A 386 -1.42 13.07 -6.98
C GLY A 386 -0.53 13.10 -5.75
N SER A 387 0.41 14.03 -5.62
CA SER A 387 1.38 14.06 -4.50
C SER A 387 0.78 14.66 -3.24
N LEU A 388 0.05 15.77 -3.38
CA LEU A 388 -0.43 16.55 -2.24
C LEU A 388 -1.51 15.87 -1.39
N GLY A 389 -2.19 14.85 -1.91
CA GLY A 389 -3.23 14.13 -1.18
C GLY A 389 -2.72 12.97 -0.30
N VAL A 390 -1.45 12.59 -0.39
CA VAL A 390 -0.89 11.40 0.32
C VAL A 390 -0.84 11.60 1.84
N VAL A 391 -0.76 12.84 2.31
CA VAL A 391 -0.72 13.18 3.74
C VAL A 391 -2.10 13.23 4.41
N LEU A 392 -3.19 12.98 3.67
CA LEU A 392 -4.55 13.05 4.17
C LEU A 392 -5.11 11.66 4.53
N ASN A 393 -6.05 11.61 5.48
CA ASN A 393 -6.80 10.39 5.80
C ASN A 393 -7.73 10.01 4.63
N PRO A 394 -7.80 8.72 4.18
CA PRO A 394 -7.24 7.50 4.77
C PRO A 394 -6.02 6.94 4.01
N CYS A 395 -5.04 7.75 3.62
CA CYS A 395 -3.92 7.27 2.81
C CYS A 395 -3.08 6.20 3.55
N LEU A 396 -2.79 5.09 2.87
CA LEU A 396 -2.15 3.90 3.44
C LEU A 396 -0.69 4.14 3.87
N LEU A 397 0.02 5.12 3.29
CA LEU A 397 1.43 5.38 3.60
C LEU A 397 1.65 5.69 5.08
N ILE A 398 0.79 6.51 5.69
CA ILE A 398 0.85 6.86 7.13
C ILE A 398 0.55 5.64 8.01
N VAL A 399 -0.37 4.77 7.60
CA VAL A 399 -0.66 3.52 8.30
C VAL A 399 0.56 2.60 8.34
N VAL A 400 1.31 2.52 7.23
CA VAL A 400 2.55 1.74 7.17
C VAL A 400 3.61 2.31 8.12
N VAL A 401 3.76 3.64 8.19
CA VAL A 401 4.67 4.28 9.15
C VAL A 401 4.31 3.90 10.59
N ALA A 402 3.04 4.08 10.99
CA ALA A 402 2.59 3.78 12.35
C ALA A 402 2.61 2.27 12.68
N ALA A 403 2.51 1.40 11.67
CA ALA A 403 2.61 -0.05 11.87
C ALA A 403 4.06 -0.51 12.10
N LEU A 404 5.04 0.18 11.49
CA LEU A 404 6.46 -0.15 11.62
C LEU A 404 7.11 0.53 12.83
N ASN A 405 6.58 1.67 13.26
CA ASN A 405 7.09 2.42 14.40
C ASN A 405 5.96 2.71 15.41
N LYS A 406 6.12 2.22 16.66
CA LYS A 406 5.13 2.33 17.74
C LYS A 406 5.18 3.68 18.49
N GLU A 407 6.10 4.57 18.14
CA GLU A 407 6.28 5.86 18.82
C GLU A 407 5.33 6.95 18.31
N VAL A 408 4.67 6.74 17.16
CA VAL A 408 3.77 7.72 16.54
C VAL A 408 2.40 7.12 16.25
N THR A 409 1.34 7.91 16.44
CA THR A 409 -0.04 7.48 16.13
C THR A 409 -0.50 8.00 14.76
N THR A 410 -1.39 7.24 14.10
CA THR A 410 -1.98 7.65 12.81
C THR A 410 -2.74 8.97 12.92
N SER A 411 -3.46 9.19 14.03
CA SER A 411 -4.24 10.40 14.28
C SER A 411 -3.37 11.67 14.32
N GLU A 412 -2.23 11.62 15.01
CA GLU A 412 -1.31 12.76 15.10
C GLU A 412 -0.68 13.07 13.75
N MET A 413 -0.24 12.03 13.03
CA MET A 413 0.36 12.17 11.72
C MET A 413 -0.61 12.77 10.68
N TYR A 414 -1.87 12.33 10.64
CA TYR A 414 -2.87 12.93 9.77
C TYR A 414 -3.21 14.37 10.17
N GLY A 415 -3.25 14.67 11.46
CA GLY A 415 -3.48 16.03 11.97
C GLY A 415 -2.44 17.03 11.45
N TRP A 416 -1.15 16.71 11.60
CA TRP A 416 -0.07 17.53 11.08
C TRP A 416 0.06 17.46 9.56
N GLY A 417 -0.20 16.29 8.97
CA GLY A 417 -0.24 16.09 7.52
C GLY A 417 -1.24 17.02 6.83
N PHE A 418 -2.41 17.25 7.43
CA PHE A 418 -3.40 18.21 6.93
C PHE A 418 -2.84 19.64 6.89
N TRP A 419 -2.13 20.09 7.93
CA TRP A 419 -1.51 21.42 7.95
C TRP A 419 -0.40 21.57 6.91
N VAL A 420 0.42 20.53 6.74
CA VAL A 420 1.44 20.46 5.69
C VAL A 420 0.80 20.54 4.29
N PHE A 421 -0.33 19.86 4.08
CA PHE A 421 -1.11 19.96 2.86
C PHE A 421 -1.60 21.39 2.61
N ILE A 422 -2.20 22.05 3.61
CA ILE A 422 -2.64 23.44 3.46
C ILE A 422 -1.46 24.37 3.15
N MET A 423 -0.33 24.19 3.82
CA MET A 423 0.88 24.97 3.57
C MET A 423 1.41 24.80 2.14
N SER A 424 1.53 23.56 1.67
CA SER A 424 2.02 23.26 0.31
C SER A 424 1.04 23.68 -0.78
N ALA A 425 -0.27 23.50 -0.59
CA ALA A 425 -1.31 23.94 -1.54
C ALA A 425 -1.44 25.47 -1.62
N THR A 426 -1.29 26.17 -0.50
CA THR A 426 -1.25 27.65 -0.48
C THR A 426 0.01 28.17 -1.15
N LEU A 427 1.17 27.58 -0.87
CA LEU A 427 2.43 27.95 -1.51
C LEU A 427 2.38 27.69 -3.03
N PHE A 428 1.84 26.56 -3.48
CA PHE A 428 1.56 26.30 -4.89
C PHE A 428 0.74 27.41 -5.52
N SER A 429 -0.34 27.82 -4.84
CA SER A 429 -1.23 28.88 -5.32
C SER A 429 -0.52 30.22 -5.44
N VAL A 430 0.33 30.58 -4.47
CA VAL A 430 1.13 31.82 -4.50
C VAL A 430 2.14 31.78 -5.65
N VAL A 431 2.84 30.67 -5.84
CA VAL A 431 3.85 30.53 -6.91
C VAL A 431 3.19 30.60 -8.29
N VAL A 432 2.09 29.88 -8.50
CA VAL A 432 1.33 29.91 -9.76
C VAL A 432 0.73 31.31 -10.02
N CYS A 433 0.30 32.01 -8.97
CA CYS A 433 -0.22 33.38 -9.08
C CYS A 433 0.85 34.35 -9.58
N LYS A 434 2.04 34.30 -8.97
CA LYS A 434 3.16 35.18 -9.33
C LYS A 434 3.73 34.87 -10.70
N THR A 435 3.78 33.60 -11.10
CA THR A 435 4.41 33.19 -12.36
C THR A 435 3.52 33.40 -13.59
N GLN A 436 2.20 33.18 -13.47
CA GLN A 436 1.28 33.17 -14.62
C GLN A 436 0.42 34.45 -14.72
N GLY A 437 0.45 35.34 -13.71
CA GLY A 437 0.00 36.74 -13.80
C GLY A 437 -1.49 37.02 -14.04
N ASN A 438 -2.32 36.01 -14.37
CA ASN A 438 -3.74 36.19 -14.68
C ASN A 438 -4.66 35.41 -13.72
N TRP A 439 -4.99 36.02 -12.59
CA TRP A 439 -5.83 35.43 -11.54
C TRP A 439 -7.28 35.93 -11.52
N LYS A 440 -7.71 36.75 -12.49
CA LYS A 440 -9.05 37.35 -12.46
C LYS A 440 -10.11 36.37 -13.00
N PRO A 441 -11.01 35.80 -12.17
CA PRO A 441 -12.09 34.95 -12.66
C PRO A 441 -13.09 35.75 -13.50
N ARG A 442 -13.67 35.11 -14.52
CA ARG A 442 -14.71 35.71 -15.37
C ARG A 442 -16.01 34.90 -15.28
N PRO A 443 -16.68 34.88 -14.12
CA PRO A 443 -17.81 33.98 -13.88
C PRO A 443 -18.97 34.25 -14.85
N ALA A 444 -19.64 33.17 -15.28
CA ALA A 444 -20.85 33.33 -16.08
C ALA A 444 -21.98 33.95 -15.24
N PRO A 445 -22.95 34.66 -15.86
CA PRO A 445 -24.15 35.11 -15.16
C PRO A 445 -24.86 33.94 -14.48
N GLY A 446 -25.06 34.04 -13.16
CA GLY A 446 -25.66 32.98 -12.35
C GLY A 446 -24.78 31.74 -12.14
N ALA A 447 -23.45 31.87 -12.18
CA ALA A 447 -22.50 30.76 -12.02
C ALA A 447 -22.76 29.90 -10.79
N PHE A 448 -23.08 30.50 -9.63
CA PHE A 448 -23.39 29.76 -8.40
C PHE A 448 -24.62 28.85 -8.55
N ARG A 449 -25.72 29.36 -9.13
CA ARG A 449 -26.94 28.55 -9.39
C ARG A 449 -26.66 27.43 -10.38
N LYS A 450 -25.83 27.67 -11.40
CA LYS A 450 -25.40 26.65 -12.36
C LYS A 450 -24.51 25.59 -11.69
N SER A 451 -23.56 25.99 -10.85
CA SER A 451 -22.69 25.10 -10.09
C SER A 451 -23.49 24.21 -9.13
N LEU A 452 -24.46 24.78 -8.41
CA LEU A 452 -25.37 24.03 -7.55
C LEU A 452 -26.26 23.07 -8.34
N ALA A 453 -26.70 23.45 -9.54
CA ALA A 453 -27.42 22.53 -10.43
C ALA A 453 -26.54 21.36 -10.88
N GLN A 454 -25.23 21.58 -11.09
CA GLN A 454 -24.24 20.53 -11.39
C GLN A 454 -23.88 19.66 -10.17
N LEU A 455 -24.25 20.06 -8.96
CA LEU A 455 -24.12 19.23 -7.76
C LEU A 455 -25.22 18.16 -7.67
N ARG A 456 -26.40 18.39 -8.28
CA ARG A 456 -27.53 17.42 -8.25
C ARG A 456 -27.18 16.04 -8.83
N PRO A 457 -26.45 15.93 -9.97
CA PRO A 457 -25.96 14.65 -10.46
C PRO A 457 -25.00 13.92 -9.51
N LEU A 458 -24.34 14.62 -8.58
CA LEU A 458 -23.41 14.02 -7.62
C LEU A 458 -24.13 13.41 -6.41
N ALA A 459 -25.33 13.90 -6.08
CA ALA A 459 -26.16 13.40 -4.97
C ALA A 459 -26.37 11.87 -4.96
N PRO A 460 -26.71 11.19 -6.07
CA PRO A 460 -26.86 9.73 -6.05
C PRO A 460 -25.55 8.99 -5.73
N TYR A 461 -24.38 9.53 -6.11
CA TYR A 461 -23.09 8.92 -5.76
C TYR A 461 -22.80 9.07 -4.27
N ALA A 462 -23.07 10.24 -3.70
CA ALA A 462 -22.94 10.47 -2.25
C ALA A 462 -23.90 9.58 -1.45
N ALA A 463 -25.15 9.45 -1.92
CA ALA A 463 -26.16 8.60 -1.28
C ALA A 463 -25.77 7.11 -1.29
N VAL A 464 -25.30 6.59 -2.43
CA VAL A 464 -24.83 5.19 -2.53
C VAL A 464 -23.59 4.97 -1.67
N THR A 465 -22.65 5.92 -1.64
CA THR A 465 -21.46 5.85 -0.79
C THR A 465 -21.84 5.78 0.68
N ALA A 466 -22.72 6.68 1.15
CA ALA A 466 -23.20 6.70 2.52
C ALA A 466 -23.97 5.40 2.87
N LEU A 467 -24.79 4.90 1.94
CA LEU A 467 -25.54 3.65 2.12
C LEU A 467 -24.61 2.44 2.31
N VAL A 468 -23.57 2.31 1.50
CA VAL A 468 -22.62 1.19 1.59
C VAL A 468 -21.81 1.27 2.89
N ILE A 469 -21.31 2.46 3.26
CA ILE A 469 -20.58 2.66 4.51
C ILE A 469 -21.49 2.34 5.72
N LEU A 470 -22.74 2.81 5.70
CA LEU A 470 -23.71 2.53 6.76
C LEU A 470 -24.03 1.03 6.85
N ALA A 471 -24.22 0.37 5.71
CA ALA A 471 -24.48 -1.07 5.67
C ALA A 471 -23.32 -1.87 6.26
N ILE A 472 -22.07 -1.53 5.92
CA ILE A 472 -20.88 -2.19 6.47
C ILE A 472 -20.78 -1.93 7.98
N TRP A 473 -21.04 -0.70 8.42
CA TRP A 473 -21.03 -0.37 9.84
C TRP A 473 -22.09 -1.16 10.64
N ILE A 474 -23.31 -1.29 10.12
CA ILE A 474 -24.38 -2.06 10.77
C ILE A 474 -24.03 -3.55 10.84
N ILE A 475 -23.61 -4.12 9.71
CA ILE A 475 -23.39 -5.58 9.55
C ILE A 475 -22.11 -6.02 10.28
N LEU A 476 -21.00 -5.33 10.05
CA LEU A 476 -19.68 -5.75 10.55
C LEU A 476 -19.20 -4.98 11.78
N GLY A 477 -19.90 -3.91 12.20
CA GLY A 477 -19.41 -3.01 13.25
C GLY A 477 -18.16 -2.22 12.85
N LEU A 478 -17.78 -2.25 11.57
CA LEU A 478 -16.59 -1.60 11.05
C LEU A 478 -16.86 -0.10 10.82
N GLY A 479 -16.23 0.74 11.65
CA GLY A 479 -16.19 2.18 11.41
C GLY A 479 -15.35 2.52 10.17
N PHE A 480 -15.66 3.62 9.50
CA PHE A 480 -14.84 4.14 8.40
C PHE A 480 -13.61 4.87 8.97
N ASN A 481 -12.45 4.20 8.95
CA ASN A 481 -11.17 4.72 9.40
C ASN A 481 -10.04 4.28 8.45
N GLU A 482 -8.82 4.72 8.69
CA GLU A 482 -7.65 4.43 7.86
C GLU A 482 -7.30 2.94 7.74
N TYR A 483 -7.62 2.13 8.76
CA TYR A 483 -7.37 0.69 8.75
C TYR A 483 -8.45 -0.09 7.98
N SER A 484 -9.70 0.39 8.01
CA SER A 484 -10.84 -0.25 7.34
C SER A 484 -11.10 0.28 5.93
N ALA A 485 -10.62 1.48 5.60
CA ALA A 485 -10.74 2.10 4.29
C ALA A 485 -10.29 1.20 3.12
N PRO A 486 -9.13 0.49 3.16
CA PRO A 486 -8.76 -0.42 2.07
C PRO A 486 -9.77 -1.54 1.81
N MET A 487 -10.59 -1.92 2.80
CA MET A 487 -11.63 -2.94 2.66
C MET A 487 -12.97 -2.34 2.23
N ILE A 488 -13.32 -1.15 2.75
CA ILE A 488 -14.61 -0.49 2.48
C ILE A 488 -14.64 0.14 1.07
N LEU A 489 -13.55 0.82 0.67
CA LEU A 489 -13.53 1.61 -0.56
C LEU A 489 -13.68 0.79 -1.85
N PRO A 490 -13.10 -0.42 -1.99
CA PRO A 490 -13.37 -1.28 -3.14
C PRO A 490 -14.86 -1.59 -3.28
N LEU A 491 -15.56 -1.89 -2.18
CA LEU A 491 -17.01 -2.17 -2.19
C LEU A 491 -17.82 -0.94 -2.60
N VAL A 492 -17.46 0.24 -2.08
CA VAL A 492 -18.05 1.51 -2.50
C VAL A 492 -17.85 1.72 -4.00
N MET A 493 -16.62 1.58 -4.51
CA MET A 493 -16.34 1.78 -5.93
C MET A 493 -17.08 0.79 -6.82
N LEU A 494 -17.18 -0.48 -6.43
CA LEU A 494 -17.98 -1.47 -7.15
C LEU A 494 -19.47 -1.07 -7.23
N ALA A 495 -20.04 -0.57 -6.13
CA ALA A 495 -21.41 -0.07 -6.11
C ALA A 495 -21.59 1.17 -7.01
N LEU A 496 -20.61 2.07 -7.05
CA LEU A 496 -20.63 3.26 -7.92
C LEU A 496 -20.48 2.89 -9.40
N VAL A 497 -19.64 1.92 -9.74
CA VAL A 497 -19.54 1.37 -11.11
C VAL A 497 -20.86 0.74 -11.54
N TYR A 498 -21.55 0.03 -10.64
CA TYR A 498 -22.89 -0.51 -10.90
C TYR A 498 -23.94 0.59 -11.14
N LEU A 499 -23.85 1.71 -10.40
CA LEU A 499 -24.73 2.87 -10.58
C LEU A 499 -24.51 3.55 -11.95
N ASP A 500 -23.29 3.56 -12.46
CA ASP A 500 -22.93 4.13 -13.77
C ASP A 500 -23.18 3.17 -14.95
N SER A 501 -23.24 1.87 -14.69
CA SER A 501 -23.47 0.84 -15.70
C SER A 501 -24.82 1.02 -16.41
N GLY A 502 -24.78 1.12 -17.74
CA GLY A 502 -25.96 1.32 -18.59
C GLY A 502 -26.37 2.78 -18.80
N LYS A 503 -25.61 3.75 -18.27
CA LYS A 503 -25.83 5.19 -18.53
C LYS A 503 -24.94 5.75 -19.65
N ASP A 504 -23.99 4.98 -20.16
CA ASP A 504 -23.17 5.41 -21.30
C ASP A 504 -23.84 5.07 -22.64
N PRO A 505 -23.83 6.01 -23.62
CA PRO A 505 -24.37 5.77 -24.96
C PRO A 505 -23.69 4.60 -25.69
N SER A 506 -22.44 4.28 -25.34
CA SER A 506 -21.69 3.15 -25.92
C SER A 506 -22.21 1.78 -25.46
N GLU A 507 -23.06 1.71 -24.43
CA GLU A 507 -23.58 0.47 -23.85
C GLU A 507 -25.05 0.23 -24.19
N GLN A 508 -25.60 1.04 -25.10
CA GLN A 508 -27.00 0.97 -25.51
C GLN A 508 -27.31 -0.41 -26.13
N GLY A 509 -28.13 -1.21 -25.44
CA GLY A 509 -28.49 -2.58 -25.84
C GLY A 509 -27.88 -3.71 -25.00
N GLN A 510 -26.99 -3.42 -24.04
CA GLN A 510 -26.49 -4.43 -23.10
C GLN A 510 -27.29 -4.44 -21.79
N SER A 511 -27.43 -5.60 -21.15
CA SER A 511 -27.99 -5.67 -19.79
C SER A 511 -27.07 -4.96 -18.80
N ARG A 512 -27.64 -4.27 -17.80
CA ARG A 512 -26.86 -3.53 -16.79
C ARG A 512 -25.80 -4.40 -16.10
N LEU A 513 -26.11 -5.66 -15.85
CA LEU A 513 -25.19 -6.64 -15.26
C LEU A 513 -23.99 -6.94 -16.16
N ARG A 514 -24.18 -7.02 -17.49
CA ARG A 514 -23.09 -7.27 -18.43
C ARG A 514 -22.18 -6.05 -18.57
N ALA A 515 -22.76 -4.85 -18.58
CA ALA A 515 -21.99 -3.60 -18.54
C ALA A 515 -21.16 -3.51 -17.26
N PHE A 516 -21.77 -3.79 -16.10
CA PHE A 516 -21.08 -3.85 -14.81
C PHE A 516 -19.91 -4.84 -14.83
N CYS A 517 -20.15 -6.10 -15.23
CA CYS A 517 -19.10 -7.11 -15.30
C CYS A 517 -17.96 -6.67 -16.25
N THR A 518 -18.29 -6.04 -17.38
CA THR A 518 -17.28 -5.58 -18.34
C THR A 518 -16.43 -4.45 -17.78
N ARG A 519 -17.03 -3.46 -17.11
CA ARG A 519 -16.29 -2.34 -16.50
C ARG A 519 -15.45 -2.79 -15.31
N THR A 520 -16.00 -3.64 -14.44
CA THR A 520 -15.29 -4.13 -13.26
C THR A 520 -14.12 -5.04 -13.65
N THR A 521 -14.30 -5.91 -14.65
CA THR A 521 -13.18 -6.73 -15.17
C THR A 521 -12.13 -5.89 -15.88
N ALA A 522 -12.53 -4.83 -16.59
CA ALA A 522 -11.59 -3.86 -17.16
C ALA A 522 -10.79 -3.14 -16.06
N ALA A 523 -11.45 -2.65 -15.01
CA ALA A 523 -10.79 -2.03 -13.85
C ALA A 523 -9.82 -2.99 -13.17
N ALA A 524 -10.21 -4.25 -12.96
CA ALA A 524 -9.36 -5.27 -12.35
C ALA A 524 -8.14 -5.59 -13.23
N SER A 525 -8.31 -5.69 -14.55
CA SER A 525 -7.21 -5.97 -15.46
C SER A 525 -6.22 -4.80 -15.55
N ASP A 526 -6.73 -3.57 -15.65
CA ASP A 526 -5.95 -2.34 -15.54
C ASP A 526 -5.19 -2.27 -14.20
N SER A 527 -5.85 -2.69 -13.11
CA SER A 527 -5.22 -2.76 -11.78
C SER A 527 -4.10 -3.78 -11.74
N ALA A 528 -4.27 -4.95 -12.37
CA ALA A 528 -3.28 -6.02 -12.39
C ALA A 528 -1.90 -5.53 -12.86
N VAL A 529 -1.89 -4.78 -13.96
CA VAL A 529 -0.67 -4.22 -14.55
C VAL A 529 0.04 -3.31 -13.54
N HIS A 530 -0.71 -2.41 -12.90
CA HIS A 530 -0.15 -1.45 -11.94
C HIS A 530 0.24 -2.09 -10.61
N ILE A 531 -0.54 -3.05 -10.09
CA ILE A 531 -0.22 -3.82 -8.88
C ILE A 531 1.09 -4.57 -9.10
N GLY A 532 1.24 -5.29 -10.21
CA GLY A 532 2.45 -6.05 -10.52
C GLY A 532 3.68 -5.17 -10.63
N ALA A 533 3.57 -4.07 -11.38
CA ALA A 533 4.67 -3.12 -11.55
C ALA A 533 5.05 -2.41 -10.24
N LEU A 534 4.06 -1.97 -9.45
CA LEU A 534 4.28 -1.27 -8.19
C LEU A 534 4.86 -2.20 -7.12
N LEU A 535 4.30 -3.41 -6.93
CA LEU A 535 4.82 -4.36 -5.95
C LEU A 535 6.24 -4.83 -6.32
N ALA A 536 6.54 -5.01 -7.60
CA ALA A 536 7.90 -5.33 -8.03
C ALA A 536 8.85 -4.17 -7.71
N LEU A 537 8.45 -2.92 -8.01
CA LEU A 537 9.23 -1.74 -7.67
C LEU A 537 9.46 -1.63 -6.16
N ILE A 538 8.44 -1.86 -5.33
CA ILE A 538 8.54 -1.85 -3.87
C ILE A 538 9.49 -2.94 -3.37
N GLY A 539 9.33 -4.19 -3.83
CA GLY A 539 10.16 -5.31 -3.36
C GLY A 539 11.64 -5.13 -3.67
N PHE A 540 11.96 -4.68 -4.89
CA PHE A 540 13.34 -4.33 -5.25
C PHE A 540 13.83 -3.03 -4.60
N SER A 541 12.92 -2.12 -4.21
CA SER A 541 13.26 -0.98 -3.34
C SER A 541 13.70 -1.45 -1.96
N ILE A 542 12.97 -2.39 -1.34
CA ILE A 542 13.37 -2.97 -0.04
C ILE A 542 14.74 -3.65 -0.15
N CYS A 543 15.03 -4.34 -1.27
CA CYS A 543 16.35 -4.91 -1.52
C CYS A 543 17.47 -3.86 -1.59
N LEU A 544 17.21 -2.73 -2.26
CA LEU A 544 18.14 -1.59 -2.30
C LEU A 544 18.30 -0.98 -0.90
N GLY A 545 17.23 -0.91 -0.13
CA GLY A 545 17.28 -0.49 1.27
C GLY A 545 18.16 -1.40 2.13
N GLY A 546 18.13 -2.71 1.89
CA GLY A 546 19.03 -3.67 2.54
C GLY A 546 20.51 -3.40 2.27
N ILE A 547 20.86 -2.82 1.11
CA ILE A 547 22.24 -2.34 0.88
C ILE A 547 22.55 -1.21 1.85
N LEU A 548 21.66 -0.22 1.96
CA LEU A 548 21.87 0.96 2.80
C LEU A 548 21.94 0.62 4.30
N GLU A 549 21.17 -0.38 4.75
CA GLU A 549 21.24 -0.91 6.11
C GLU A 549 22.58 -1.56 6.42
N ARG A 550 23.14 -2.31 5.46
CA ARG A 550 24.40 -3.05 5.65
C ARG A 550 25.64 -2.25 5.32
N SER A 551 25.51 -1.26 4.44
CA SER A 551 26.56 -0.30 4.20
C SER A 551 26.59 0.62 5.39
N ASP A 552 27.71 0.69 6.13
CA ASP A 552 27.92 1.61 7.27
C ASP A 552 27.80 3.11 6.89
N VAL A 553 27.25 3.43 5.73
CA VAL A 553 26.91 4.76 5.22
C VAL A 553 26.05 5.53 6.22
N VAL A 554 25.06 4.91 6.85
CA VAL A 554 24.24 5.58 7.86
C VAL A 554 25.09 5.96 9.07
N HIS A 555 25.93 5.04 9.58
CA HIS A 555 26.87 5.34 10.67
C HIS A 555 27.91 6.41 10.29
N ALA A 556 28.36 6.42 9.04
CA ALA A 556 29.28 7.43 8.53
C ALA A 556 28.64 8.82 8.39
N LEU A 557 27.33 8.89 8.11
CA LEU A 557 26.56 10.13 8.02
C LEU A 557 26.09 10.65 9.38
N PHE A 558 25.91 9.75 10.36
CA PHE A 558 25.56 10.05 11.75
C PHE A 558 26.68 9.65 12.72
N PRO A 559 27.87 10.27 12.66
CA PRO A 559 28.90 10.01 13.66
C PRO A 559 28.42 10.43 15.05
N GLU A 560 28.83 9.68 16.07
CA GLU A 560 28.43 9.87 17.47
C GLU A 560 28.75 11.28 18.04
N ASN A 561 29.61 12.04 17.36
CA ASN A 561 30.01 13.39 17.71
C ASN A 561 29.13 14.51 17.12
N LEU A 562 28.08 14.17 16.35
CA LEU A 562 27.09 15.15 15.88
C LEU A 562 26.22 15.63 17.04
N THR A 563 26.59 16.77 17.62
CA THR A 563 25.86 17.37 18.76
C THR A 563 24.81 18.40 18.36
N SER A 564 24.82 18.91 17.13
CA SER A 564 23.89 19.95 16.67
C SER A 564 22.65 19.35 16.00
N PRO A 565 21.44 19.51 16.57
CA PRO A 565 20.19 19.04 15.97
C PRO A 565 19.90 19.67 14.60
N TRP A 566 20.38 20.89 14.37
CA TRP A 566 20.24 21.61 13.09
C TRP A 566 21.01 20.95 11.95
N ILE A 567 22.22 20.47 12.24
CA ILE A 567 23.07 19.79 11.25
C ILE A 567 22.52 18.39 10.99
N ALA A 568 22.13 17.69 12.05
CA ALA A 568 21.47 16.39 11.93
C ALA A 568 20.21 16.47 11.06
N MET A 569 19.34 17.46 11.30
CA MET A 569 18.13 17.66 10.49
C MET A 569 18.46 17.99 9.03
N LEU A 570 19.49 18.81 8.76
CA LEU A 570 19.90 19.10 7.39
C LEU A 570 20.36 17.82 6.66
N VAL A 571 21.17 16.99 7.32
CA VAL A 571 21.63 15.70 6.77
C VAL A 571 20.43 14.78 6.52
N ILE A 572 19.49 14.68 7.47
CA ILE A 572 18.26 13.89 7.33
C ILE A 572 17.44 14.37 6.12
N VAL A 573 17.17 15.67 6.01
CA VAL A 573 16.39 16.24 4.91
C VAL A 573 17.01 15.93 3.56
N VAL A 574 18.33 16.13 3.41
CA VAL A 574 19.02 15.86 2.15
C VAL A 574 19.00 14.37 1.83
N MET A 575 19.34 13.52 2.79
CA MET A 575 19.40 12.08 2.63
C MET A 575 18.01 11.49 2.28
N LEU A 576 16.97 11.85 3.04
CA LEU A 576 15.60 11.38 2.79
C LEU A 576 15.07 11.84 1.44
N THR A 577 15.42 13.05 1.00
CA THR A 577 15.05 13.53 -0.34
C THR A 577 15.75 12.70 -1.41
N VAL A 578 17.06 12.41 -1.27
CA VAL A 578 17.81 11.57 -2.22
C VAL A 578 17.25 10.15 -2.29
N ILE A 579 16.88 9.56 -1.15
CA ILE A 579 16.20 8.26 -1.09
C ILE A 579 14.88 8.32 -1.86
N GLY A 580 14.05 9.35 -1.59
CA GLY A 580 12.76 9.55 -2.27
C GLY A 580 12.87 9.84 -3.77
N MET A 581 14.01 10.34 -4.25
CA MET A 581 14.26 10.55 -5.69
C MET A 581 14.43 9.25 -6.48
N VAL A 582 14.76 8.14 -5.82
CA VAL A 582 15.10 6.86 -6.47
C VAL A 582 14.12 5.75 -6.08
N MET A 583 13.68 5.72 -4.82
CA MET A 583 12.89 4.64 -4.25
C MET A 583 11.40 4.96 -4.21
N ASP A 584 10.57 3.92 -4.23
CA ASP A 584 9.15 4.06 -3.93
C ASP A 584 8.92 4.41 -2.44
N PRO A 585 7.93 5.25 -2.05
CA PRO A 585 7.76 5.72 -0.68
C PRO A 585 7.44 4.56 0.26
N PHE A 586 6.74 3.52 -0.19
CA PHE A 586 6.49 2.33 0.65
C PHE A 586 7.79 1.57 0.93
N GLY A 587 8.65 1.40 -0.08
CA GLY A 587 9.96 0.78 0.11
C GLY A 587 10.91 1.66 0.94
N ALA A 588 10.85 2.97 0.75
CA ALA A 588 11.67 3.94 1.46
C ALA A 588 11.29 4.07 2.94
N VAL A 589 9.99 4.01 3.28
CA VAL A 589 9.52 4.01 4.68
C VAL A 589 10.06 2.79 5.44
N ILE A 590 10.02 1.60 4.83
CA ILE A 590 10.56 0.37 5.45
C ILE A 590 12.05 0.53 5.74
N LEU A 591 12.81 1.02 4.76
CA LEU A 591 14.24 1.33 4.93
C LEU A 591 14.47 2.33 6.07
N VAL A 592 13.79 3.48 6.03
CA VAL A 592 13.98 4.55 7.02
C VAL A 592 13.64 4.08 8.42
N SER A 593 12.57 3.30 8.56
CA SER A 593 12.17 2.73 9.85
C SER A 593 13.24 1.81 10.43
N ALA A 594 13.89 1.00 9.58
CA ALA A 594 14.91 0.05 10.02
C ALA A 594 16.27 0.71 10.33
N THR A 595 16.62 1.80 9.63
CA THR A 595 18.00 2.31 9.61
C THR A 595 18.19 3.72 10.14
N ILE A 596 17.28 4.65 9.83
CA ILE A 596 17.49 6.09 10.01
C ILE A 596 16.67 6.64 11.18
N ALA A 597 15.47 6.10 11.40
CA ALA A 597 14.55 6.61 12.41
C ALA A 597 15.17 6.56 13.81
N GLN A 598 15.65 5.40 14.24
CA GLN A 598 16.17 5.21 15.61
C GLN A 598 17.40 6.10 15.91
N PRO A 599 18.43 6.19 15.04
CA PRO A 599 19.51 7.15 15.25
C PRO A 599 19.06 8.60 15.32
N ALA A 600 18.10 9.01 14.47
CA ALA A 600 17.58 10.38 14.48
C ALA A 600 16.85 10.73 15.79
N ILE A 601 16.09 9.77 16.34
CA ILE A 601 15.37 9.93 17.61
C ILE A 601 16.36 10.01 18.79
N GLN A 602 17.44 9.23 18.76
CA GLN A 602 18.51 9.30 19.77
C GLN A 602 19.23 10.66 19.79
N LEU A 603 19.26 11.37 18.66
CA LEU A 603 19.80 12.73 18.56
C LEU A 603 18.84 13.82 19.09
N GLY A 604 17.69 13.44 19.67
CA GLY A 604 16.73 14.36 20.27
C GLY A 604 15.71 14.93 19.30
N ILE A 605 15.57 14.36 18.09
CA ILE A 605 14.49 14.73 17.17
C ILE A 605 13.23 13.98 17.58
N ASP A 606 12.16 14.74 17.80
CA ASP A 606 10.85 14.16 18.11
C ASP A 606 10.37 13.20 16.99
N PRO A 607 9.88 11.98 17.34
CA PRO A 607 9.46 10.99 16.35
C PRO A 607 8.37 11.47 15.39
N LEU A 608 7.40 12.26 15.87
CA LEU A 608 6.31 12.79 15.05
C LEU A 608 6.87 13.81 14.05
N HIS A 609 7.75 14.70 14.51
CA HIS A 609 8.42 15.65 13.65
C HIS A 609 9.26 14.95 12.57
N PHE A 610 10.05 13.94 12.95
CA PHE A 610 10.87 13.16 12.01
C PHE A 610 10.02 12.54 10.90
N TRP A 611 8.92 11.87 11.23
CA TRP A 611 8.10 11.20 10.24
C TRP A 611 7.31 12.15 9.34
N ILE A 612 6.87 13.31 9.85
CA ILE A 612 6.28 14.34 8.99
C ILE A 612 7.31 14.90 8.00
N VAL A 613 8.53 15.19 8.45
CA VAL A 613 9.63 15.61 7.56
C VAL A 613 9.94 14.52 6.54
N CYS A 614 9.95 13.25 6.95
CA CYS A 614 10.19 12.11 6.08
C CYS A 614 9.15 12.00 4.96
N LEU A 615 7.86 12.13 5.28
CA LEU A 615 6.79 12.10 4.28
C LEU A 615 6.93 13.25 3.27
N VAL A 616 7.20 14.47 3.74
CA VAL A 616 7.38 15.63 2.85
C VAL A 616 8.64 15.48 1.99
N ALA A 617 9.73 14.93 2.53
CA ALA A 617 10.96 14.68 1.79
C ALA A 617 10.74 13.62 0.69
N PHE A 618 9.96 12.58 0.97
CA PHE A 618 9.58 11.59 -0.03
C PHE A 618 8.69 12.17 -1.12
N GLU A 619 7.69 12.99 -0.78
CA GLU A 619 6.87 13.68 -1.79
C GLU A 619 7.70 14.61 -2.67
N LEU A 620 8.64 15.36 -2.10
CA LEU A 620 9.60 16.16 -2.86
C LEU A 620 10.45 15.27 -3.77
N GLY A 621 11.01 14.18 -3.25
CA GLY A 621 11.82 13.21 -4.00
C GLY A 621 11.04 12.61 -5.17
N TYR A 622 9.78 12.26 -4.97
CA TYR A 622 8.89 11.68 -5.98
C TYR A 622 8.61 12.59 -7.19
N LEU A 623 8.75 13.90 -6.98
CA LEU A 623 8.63 14.94 -8.01
C LEU A 623 10.01 15.37 -8.58
N SER A 624 11.10 14.95 -7.93
CA SER A 624 12.47 15.38 -8.24
C SER A 624 13.20 14.40 -9.15
N PRO A 625 14.07 14.87 -10.08
CA PRO A 625 15.02 14.00 -10.78
C PRO A 625 15.99 13.32 -9.80
N PRO A 626 16.56 12.14 -10.10
CA PRO A 626 16.64 11.51 -11.42
C PRO A 626 15.41 10.71 -11.89
N VAL A 627 14.60 10.13 -10.98
CA VAL A 627 13.46 9.28 -11.40
C VAL A 627 12.19 10.10 -11.62
N ALA A 628 11.85 11.00 -10.70
CA ALA A 628 10.65 11.84 -10.78
C ALA A 628 9.38 11.04 -11.12
N LEU A 629 9.06 10.02 -10.31
CA LEU A 629 8.08 8.98 -10.61
C LEU A 629 6.72 9.55 -11.01
N ASN A 630 6.21 10.57 -10.30
CA ASN A 630 4.94 11.21 -10.65
C ASN A 630 4.93 11.86 -12.03
N HIS A 631 6.07 12.39 -12.48
CA HIS A 631 6.21 12.91 -13.83
C HIS A 631 6.27 11.80 -14.88
N LEU A 632 6.85 10.64 -14.57
CA LEU A 632 6.83 9.47 -15.44
C LEU A 632 5.41 8.95 -15.64
N LEU A 633 4.64 8.82 -14.55
CA LEU A 633 3.24 8.38 -14.62
C LEU A 633 2.36 9.41 -15.36
N THR A 634 2.59 10.69 -15.11
CA THR A 634 1.91 11.76 -15.87
C THR A 634 2.20 11.63 -17.37
N ARG A 635 3.45 11.35 -17.75
CA ARG A 635 3.85 11.12 -19.14
C ARG A 635 3.20 9.86 -19.74
N GLN A 636 3.00 8.80 -18.96
CA GLN A 636 2.32 7.59 -19.41
C GLN A 636 0.85 7.85 -19.77
N VAL A 637 0.15 8.68 -18.99
CA VAL A 637 -1.28 8.96 -19.20
C VAL A 637 -1.51 10.02 -20.27
N VAL A 638 -0.73 11.10 -20.24
CA VAL A 638 -0.88 12.23 -21.19
C VAL A 638 -0.28 11.91 -22.56
N GLY A 639 0.76 11.08 -22.60
CA GLY A 639 1.45 10.67 -23.82
C GLY A 639 2.77 11.40 -24.06
N GLU A 640 3.72 10.66 -24.65
CA GLU A 640 5.07 11.15 -24.89
C GLU A 640 5.13 12.33 -25.87
N THR A 641 4.23 12.41 -26.84
CA THR A 641 4.21 13.46 -27.86
C THR A 641 3.92 14.84 -27.27
N GLU A 642 2.98 14.92 -26.33
CA GLU A 642 2.63 16.18 -25.66
C GLU A 642 3.76 16.64 -24.73
N VAL A 643 4.38 15.70 -24.02
CA VAL A 643 5.55 15.94 -23.16
C VAL A 643 6.73 16.47 -23.98
N LEU A 644 7.06 15.85 -25.11
CA LEU A 644 8.14 16.32 -25.99
C LEU A 644 7.78 17.65 -26.66
N ALA A 645 6.52 17.88 -27.00
CA ALA A 645 6.07 19.16 -27.55
C ALA A 645 6.22 20.30 -26.54
N ALA A 646 6.02 20.03 -25.25
CA ALA A 646 6.20 20.99 -24.17
C ALA A 646 7.67 21.45 -24.02
N GLU A 647 8.64 20.59 -24.34
CA GLU A 647 10.08 20.87 -24.19
C GLU A 647 10.68 21.72 -25.33
N ARG A 648 9.97 21.87 -26.46
CA ARG A 648 10.54 22.51 -27.67
C ARG A 648 10.59 24.03 -27.64
N THR A 649 9.85 24.69 -26.74
CA THR A 649 9.60 26.13 -26.84
C THR A 649 9.81 26.85 -25.51
N GLY A 650 10.36 28.08 -25.56
CA GLY A 650 10.43 29.01 -24.42
C GLY A 650 11.79 29.14 -23.73
N SER A 651 11.82 29.99 -22.69
CA SER A 651 12.96 30.18 -21.78
C SER A 651 13.23 28.93 -20.94
N PHE A 652 14.37 28.86 -20.24
CA PHE A 652 14.71 27.73 -19.36
C PHE A 652 13.58 27.43 -18.35
N TRP A 653 13.05 28.47 -17.72
CA TRP A 653 11.92 28.33 -16.79
C TRP A 653 10.71 27.70 -17.49
N HIS A 654 10.30 28.22 -18.64
CA HIS A 654 9.12 27.70 -19.33
C HIS A 654 9.34 26.26 -19.84
N ARG A 655 10.54 25.93 -20.30
CA ARG A 655 10.88 24.59 -20.81
C ARG A 655 10.85 23.52 -19.73
N TYR A 656 11.26 23.86 -18.51
CA TYR A 656 11.35 22.93 -17.38
C TYR A 656 10.33 23.25 -16.28
N GLU A 657 9.33 24.07 -16.57
CA GLU A 657 8.31 24.49 -15.59
C GLU A 657 7.61 23.30 -14.95
N ARG A 658 7.41 22.19 -15.68
CA ARG A 658 6.86 20.97 -15.08
C ARG A 658 7.68 20.40 -13.92
N LEU A 659 9.01 20.53 -13.96
CA LEU A 659 9.92 20.02 -12.92
C LEU A 659 10.23 21.10 -11.87
N LEU A 660 10.42 22.35 -12.31
CA LEU A 660 10.79 23.45 -11.43
C LEU A 660 9.65 23.91 -10.54
N LEU A 661 8.40 23.91 -11.04
CA LEU A 661 7.25 24.36 -10.25
C LEU A 661 7.03 23.47 -9.00
N PRO A 662 7.00 22.13 -9.09
CA PRO A 662 6.92 21.28 -7.90
C PRO A 662 8.10 21.46 -6.95
N LEU A 663 9.33 21.60 -7.47
CA LEU A 663 10.53 21.81 -6.64
C LEU A 663 10.47 23.13 -5.85
N VAL A 664 10.03 24.21 -6.48
CA VAL A 664 9.90 25.53 -5.84
C VAL A 664 8.77 25.57 -4.80
N VAL A 665 7.81 24.65 -4.88
CA VAL A 665 6.75 24.53 -3.86
C VAL A 665 7.19 23.57 -2.75
N MET A 666 7.54 22.34 -3.09
CA MET A 666 7.84 21.31 -2.11
C MET A 666 9.17 21.55 -1.38
N GLY A 667 10.16 22.21 -2.00
CA GLY A 667 11.43 22.55 -1.36
C GLY A 667 11.25 23.47 -0.15
N PRO A 668 10.63 24.66 -0.30
CA PRO A 668 10.32 25.51 0.83
C PRO A 668 9.35 24.88 1.83
N THR A 669 8.38 24.08 1.37
CA THR A 669 7.49 23.30 2.27
C THR A 669 8.31 22.37 3.17
N LEU A 670 9.28 21.62 2.62
CA LEU A 670 10.15 20.73 3.38
C LEU A 670 11.04 21.50 4.34
N LEU A 671 11.67 22.59 3.90
CA LEU A 671 12.52 23.41 4.77
C LEU A 671 11.71 24.02 5.93
N THR A 672 10.49 24.47 5.65
CA THR A 672 9.60 25.03 6.68
C THR A 672 9.19 23.93 7.66
N ALA A 673 8.76 22.77 7.15
CA ALA A 673 8.36 21.64 7.98
C ALA A 673 9.51 21.11 8.85
N ALA A 674 10.75 21.12 8.35
CA ALA A 674 11.92 20.59 9.06
C ALA A 674 12.52 21.57 10.09
N PHE A 675 12.61 22.85 9.76
CA PHE A 675 13.36 23.81 10.58
C PHE A 675 12.50 24.70 11.46
N VAL A 676 11.22 24.94 11.12
CA VAL A 676 10.36 25.76 11.98
C VAL A 676 10.07 25.09 13.32
N PRO A 677 9.70 23.80 13.39
CA PRO A 677 9.47 23.13 14.67
C PRO A 677 10.73 23.11 15.56
N LEU A 678 11.92 22.93 14.96
CA LEU A 678 13.20 22.96 15.69
C LEU A 678 13.41 24.26 16.47
N LEU A 679 12.89 25.39 16.01
CA LEU A 679 12.97 26.65 16.75
C LEU A 679 12.26 26.61 18.11
N PHE A 680 11.31 25.69 18.31
CA PHE A 680 10.48 25.64 19.51
C PHE A 680 10.99 24.65 20.57
N TYR A 681 11.86 23.69 20.21
CA TYR A 681 12.36 22.68 21.16
C TYR A 681 13.89 22.45 21.10
N ALA A 682 14.62 23.09 20.17
CA ALA A 682 16.09 23.08 20.14
C ALA A 682 16.74 24.31 20.82
N LEU A 683 15.93 25.15 21.49
CA LEU A 683 16.33 26.16 22.48
C LEU A 683 16.19 25.54 23.87
#